data_AF-A0A2D9IST7-F1
#
_entry.id   AF-A0A2D9IST7-F1
#
_cell.length_a   1.000
_cell.length_b   1.000
_cell.length_c   1.000
_cell.angle_alpha   90.00
_cell.angle_beta   90.00
_cell.angle_gamma   90.00
#
_symmetry.space_group_name_H-M   'P 1'
#
loop_
_entity.id
_entity.type
_entity.pdbx_description
1 polymer ?
#
loop_
_entity_poly.entity_id
_entity_poly.type
_entity_poly.pdbx_seq_one_letter_code
_entity_poly.pdbx_strand_id
1 'polypeptide(L)'
;MKNYFLLLYAILFITPFFGQMAITSSTFDQNSKQASGYNPDQLAIGNSYIVKAIDINAQINDQLADVRVTQTIYNPGNRDLEVELFFPLPNDGVIQNFMMMVNGQEIPGELMKKEKAQQIYQSIVSRKRDPALMQYAGYGLFKTSVFPVAVGQEREISVTYTQLCKKKNNSIGFTYPLGTQKFSKTALKKVSFNALIKSNTEIKNIYSPFYTISIDQSSKNLAKISYESSNTLPENDFRFFYSLEDNAIGANVLSYKPEKDKDGYFMLMASPSIDLKSEKITNKNIIFVLDKSGSMQGKKIDQSKKALSFVMNNLNEGDYFNIITYDDRVQLFKAENQLYSSEAKNEAIHYVNQISSGGGTNINAALIKAMKLSRNNSKPNYIIFLTDGIPTSGVKNEMQIAENVLAANTNSARLFSFGVGNDVNARLLDRLTSQIGGLSNYVNPNEDIESAVSELYTNISSPVMTDISISFSNTDVRTTYPEKLPDLFSGNQLVWVGKYNKAGKSTLTISGKIAGKLKTFNYDVDFDSFQDNGNNDYIQNLWASRRVGYLIDQIDLNGKQPEWIDELVSLSKEFGILTPYTAYLAKEEMFAAGNDVLIDQSFVELEMLSDNVVGSQANTLRKQKKQLSHLPTVSESTKLNGYVDFEDSMGNSVDVNNIRKIGSKTFYLHNKLWVESTVDVKEITSAVNVQKFSEQYFKISANQQAEFNTYLSENDEIVVRLNGVVYQFNN
;
A
#
# COMPACT_ATOMS: atom_id res chain seq x y z
N MET A 1 -48.33 22.98 -71.35
CA MET A 1 -48.03 22.73 -72.78
C MET A 1 -46.61 22.20 -72.88
N LYS A 2 -46.52 21.07 -73.59
CA LYS A 2 -45.38 20.26 -74.09
C LYS A 2 -43.94 20.85 -74.11
N ASN A 3 -43.03 19.98 -73.64
CA ASN A 3 -41.78 19.47 -74.25
C ASN A 3 -40.61 20.45 -74.52
N TYR A 4 -39.32 20.10 -74.34
CA TYR A 4 -38.62 18.92 -74.89
C TYR A 4 -37.26 18.62 -74.19
N PHE A 5 -37.04 17.33 -73.84
CA PHE A 5 -35.85 16.46 -74.11
C PHE A 5 -34.45 16.80 -73.51
N LEU A 6 -33.54 15.88 -73.16
CA LEU A 6 -33.43 14.40 -73.12
C LEU A 6 -32.04 14.06 -72.51
N LEU A 7 -31.90 13.06 -71.61
CA LEU A 7 -31.02 11.87 -71.74
C LEU A 7 -30.74 11.14 -70.39
N LEU A 8 -31.10 9.85 -70.40
CA LEU A 8 -30.47 8.66 -69.77
C LEU A 8 -30.52 8.39 -68.24
N TYR A 9 -31.60 7.71 -67.84
CA TYR A 9 -31.68 6.32 -67.30
C TYR A 9 -30.61 5.77 -66.31
N ALA A 10 -31.10 5.50 -65.08
CA ALA A 10 -31.35 4.17 -64.49
C ALA A 10 -30.43 3.53 -63.41
N ILE A 11 -31.09 3.36 -62.24
CA ILE A 11 -31.21 2.16 -61.36
C ILE A 11 -30.59 2.22 -59.95
N LEU A 12 -31.51 2.00 -58.99
CA LEU A 12 -31.41 1.83 -57.53
C LEU A 12 -30.52 0.64 -57.08
N PHE A 13 -29.96 0.68 -55.86
CA PHE A 13 -30.37 -0.13 -54.69
C PHE A 13 -29.51 0.12 -53.41
N ILE A 14 -30.17 0.62 -52.34
CA ILE A 14 -30.11 0.32 -50.89
C ILE A 14 -28.77 -0.06 -50.20
N THR A 15 -28.37 0.72 -49.17
CA THR A 15 -28.14 0.34 -47.73
C THR A 15 -27.66 1.58 -46.92
N PRO A 16 -28.11 1.83 -45.66
CA PRO A 16 -27.45 2.79 -44.78
C PRO A 16 -26.43 2.07 -43.87
N PHE A 17 -25.15 2.39 -44.06
CA PHE A 17 -24.07 2.05 -43.13
C PHE A 17 -23.91 3.23 -42.16
N PHE A 18 -24.18 3.04 -40.87
CA PHE A 18 -23.85 4.04 -39.84
C PHE A 18 -22.34 3.93 -39.53
N GLY A 19 -21.56 4.91 -39.96
CA GLY A 19 -20.18 5.13 -39.54
C GLY A 19 -20.07 6.46 -38.78
N GLN A 20 -19.67 6.39 -37.50
CA GLN A 20 -19.32 7.53 -36.67
C GLN A 20 -18.03 8.20 -37.19
N MET A 21 -18.09 9.51 -37.46
CA MET A 21 -16.90 10.35 -37.69
C MET A 21 -16.32 10.80 -36.34
N ALA A 22 -15.13 10.31 -36.02
CA ALA A 22 -14.26 10.90 -35.00
C ALA A 22 -13.39 11.99 -35.65
N ILE A 23 -13.38 13.19 -35.08
CA ILE A 23 -12.59 14.34 -35.51
C ILE A 23 -11.15 14.16 -35.01
N THR A 24 -10.19 14.18 -35.93
CA THR A 24 -8.77 13.88 -35.74
C THR A 24 -7.93 15.10 -35.28
N SER A 25 -6.96 14.82 -34.41
CA SER A 25 -6.04 15.72 -33.68
C SER A 25 -4.93 16.41 -34.51
N SER A 26 -5.20 16.87 -35.74
CA SER A 26 -4.14 17.39 -36.63
C SER A 26 -3.79 18.87 -36.47
N THR A 27 -4.28 19.56 -35.43
CA THR A 27 -4.03 21.01 -35.22
C THR A 27 -3.27 21.35 -33.92
N PHE A 28 -2.82 20.37 -33.13
CA PHE A 28 -2.05 20.62 -31.90
C PHE A 28 -0.52 20.41 -32.06
N ASP A 29 -0.05 19.92 -33.22
CA ASP A 29 1.31 19.37 -33.38
C ASP A 29 2.32 20.28 -34.13
N GLN A 30 2.01 21.57 -34.31
CA GLN A 30 2.90 22.48 -35.05
C GLN A 30 3.67 23.50 -34.20
N ASN A 31 3.38 23.66 -32.90
CA ASN A 31 4.09 24.63 -32.04
C ASN A 31 5.03 24.00 -31.00
N SER A 32 5.21 22.68 -30.97
CA SER A 32 6.11 21.97 -30.03
C SER A 32 7.47 21.56 -30.62
N LYS A 33 7.71 21.78 -31.93
CA LYS A 33 8.88 21.23 -32.66
C LYS A 33 10.15 22.10 -32.71
N GLN A 34 10.33 23.10 -31.84
CA GLN A 34 11.53 23.96 -31.90
C GLN A 34 12.34 24.17 -30.61
N ALA A 35 12.15 23.36 -29.56
CA ALA A 35 13.03 23.41 -28.40
C ALA A 35 13.17 22.04 -27.71
N SER A 36 14.13 21.24 -28.19
CA SER A 36 14.84 20.15 -27.49
C SER A 36 15.29 19.18 -28.57
N GLY A 37 16.60 18.95 -28.69
CA GLY A 37 17.19 17.93 -29.56
C GLY A 37 16.88 16.53 -29.08
N TYR A 38 15.59 16.16 -29.07
CA TYR A 38 15.09 14.85 -28.69
C TYR A 38 14.67 14.09 -29.95
N ASN A 39 15.37 13.00 -30.23
CA ASN A 39 15.03 12.09 -31.32
C ASN A 39 13.90 11.16 -30.86
N PRO A 40 12.67 11.22 -31.42
CA PRO A 40 11.53 10.45 -30.91
C PRO A 40 11.59 8.94 -31.19
N ASP A 41 12.58 8.45 -31.93
CA ASP A 41 12.65 7.05 -32.38
C ASP A 41 13.30 6.07 -31.38
N GLN A 42 13.50 6.45 -30.11
CA GLN A 42 14.02 5.54 -29.06
C GLN A 42 13.22 5.54 -27.75
N LEU A 43 11.91 5.75 -27.80
CA LEU A 43 11.00 5.34 -26.72
C LEU A 43 10.11 4.20 -27.20
N ALA A 44 10.54 2.96 -27.01
CA ALA A 44 9.72 1.79 -27.25
C ALA A 44 8.67 1.61 -26.13
N ILE A 45 7.61 2.41 -26.19
CA ILE A 45 6.42 2.24 -25.35
C ILE A 45 5.48 1.24 -26.05
N GLY A 46 5.36 0.02 -25.52
CA GLY A 46 4.14 -0.81 -25.62
C GLY A 46 3.90 -1.70 -26.85
N ASN A 47 4.89 -1.99 -27.72
CA ASN A 47 4.62 -2.73 -28.97
C ASN A 47 5.35 -4.07 -29.19
N SER A 48 6.17 -4.55 -28.28
CA SER A 48 7.10 -5.65 -28.57
C SER A 48 6.88 -6.97 -27.82
N TYR A 49 6.19 -7.01 -26.67
CA TYR A 49 5.99 -8.22 -25.86
C TYR A 49 4.51 -8.48 -25.51
N ILE A 50 4.21 -9.69 -25.04
CA ILE A 50 2.87 -10.15 -24.61
C ILE A 50 2.97 -10.72 -23.19
N VAL A 51 2.09 -10.32 -22.27
CA VAL A 51 1.87 -11.07 -21.02
C VAL A 51 0.93 -12.22 -21.34
N LYS A 52 1.44 -13.45 -21.25
CA LYS A 52 0.73 -14.67 -21.66
C LYS A 52 -0.08 -15.26 -20.50
N ALA A 53 0.50 -15.33 -19.31
CA ALA A 53 -0.14 -15.93 -18.15
C ALA A 53 0.13 -15.16 -16.86
N ILE A 54 -0.82 -15.22 -15.93
CA ILE A 54 -0.68 -14.72 -14.56
C ILE A 54 -1.19 -15.81 -13.62
N ASP A 55 -0.33 -16.28 -12.73
CA ASP A 55 -0.65 -17.25 -11.68
C ASP A 55 -0.50 -16.59 -10.31
N ILE A 56 -1.55 -16.63 -9.50
CA ILE A 56 -1.60 -16.00 -8.18
C ILE A 56 -1.88 -17.07 -7.14
N ASN A 57 -0.99 -17.23 -6.16
CA ASN A 57 -1.19 -18.12 -5.02
C ASN A 57 -1.15 -17.29 -3.74
N ALA A 58 -2.19 -17.41 -2.92
CA ALA A 58 -2.29 -16.73 -1.65
C ALA A 58 -2.44 -17.73 -0.50
N GLN A 59 -1.77 -17.47 0.62
CA GLN A 59 -2.10 -18.09 1.90
C GLN A 59 -2.52 -17.00 2.85
N ILE A 60 -3.72 -17.14 3.41
CA ILE A 60 -4.35 -16.15 4.26
C ILE A 60 -4.51 -16.76 5.65
N ASN A 61 -3.83 -16.19 6.63
CA ASN A 61 -3.97 -16.57 8.03
C ASN A 61 -4.68 -15.41 8.77
N ASP A 62 -5.91 -15.66 9.22
CA ASP A 62 -6.84 -14.70 9.81
C ASP A 62 -7.11 -13.47 8.95
N GLN A 63 -6.25 -12.45 8.96
CA GLN A 63 -6.35 -11.24 8.13
C GLN A 63 -5.07 -11.01 7.28
N LEU A 64 -3.99 -11.77 7.49
CA LEU A 64 -2.74 -11.57 6.76
C LEU A 64 -2.66 -12.51 5.57
N ALA A 65 -2.32 -11.99 4.39
CA ALA A 65 -2.19 -12.76 3.16
C ALA A 65 -0.77 -12.68 2.61
N ASP A 66 -0.09 -13.83 2.53
CA ASP A 66 1.12 -13.97 1.73
C ASP A 66 0.73 -14.36 0.31
N VAL A 67 1.20 -13.60 -0.67
CA VAL A 67 0.79 -13.74 -2.06
C VAL A 67 2.02 -13.86 -2.95
N ARG A 68 2.09 -14.95 -3.71
CA ARG A 68 3.04 -15.14 -4.81
C ARG A 68 2.32 -14.91 -6.12
N VAL A 69 2.88 -14.07 -6.98
CA VAL A 69 2.38 -13.83 -8.33
C VAL A 69 3.46 -14.13 -9.33
N THR A 70 3.18 -15.02 -10.27
CA THR A 70 4.06 -15.34 -11.38
C THR A 70 3.45 -14.82 -12.68
N GLN A 71 4.23 -14.09 -13.46
CA GLN A 71 3.84 -13.60 -14.79
C GLN A 71 4.73 -14.21 -15.87
N THR A 72 4.10 -14.78 -16.90
CA THR A 72 4.79 -15.32 -18.08
C THR A 72 4.73 -14.30 -19.21
N ILE A 73 5.89 -13.86 -19.67
CA ILE A 73 6.11 -12.86 -20.72
C ILE A 73 6.57 -13.57 -21.99
N TYR A 74 6.06 -13.18 -23.14
CA TYR A 74 6.41 -13.74 -24.45
C TYR A 74 6.88 -12.65 -25.40
N ASN A 75 7.94 -12.93 -26.17
CA ASN A 75 8.42 -12.05 -27.24
C ASN A 75 7.95 -12.57 -28.63
N PRO A 76 6.87 -12.00 -29.21
CA PRO A 76 6.43 -12.32 -30.58
C PRO A 76 7.25 -11.63 -31.68
N GLY A 77 8.22 -10.79 -31.33
CA GLY A 77 9.00 -9.98 -32.26
C GLY A 77 10.03 -10.78 -33.05
N ASN A 78 10.90 -10.05 -33.76
CA ASN A 78 12.00 -10.62 -34.57
C ASN A 78 13.39 -10.22 -34.06
N ARG A 79 13.46 -9.63 -32.86
CA ARG A 79 14.69 -9.29 -32.14
C ARG A 79 14.51 -9.53 -30.64
N ASP A 80 15.61 -9.78 -29.95
CA ASP A 80 15.60 -9.88 -28.49
C ASP A 80 15.15 -8.55 -27.87
N LEU A 81 14.43 -8.64 -26.75
CA LEU A 81 13.83 -7.48 -26.11
C LEU A 81 14.32 -7.33 -24.68
N GLU A 82 14.55 -6.08 -24.31
CA GLU A 82 14.40 -5.64 -22.92
C GLU A 82 12.93 -5.32 -22.70
N VAL A 83 12.32 -5.99 -21.72
CA VAL A 83 10.92 -5.82 -21.35
C VAL A 83 10.84 -5.09 -20.03
N GLU A 84 10.11 -3.97 -20.04
CA GLU A 84 9.76 -3.25 -18.83
C GLU A 84 8.28 -3.45 -18.52
N LEU A 85 7.96 -3.91 -17.32
CA LEU A 85 6.60 -4.15 -16.85
C LEU A 85 6.38 -3.50 -15.49
N PHE A 86 5.12 -3.16 -15.22
CA PHE A 86 4.72 -2.62 -13.94
C PHE A 86 3.93 -3.67 -13.18
N PHE A 87 4.40 -3.99 -11.98
CA PHE A 87 3.74 -4.87 -11.04
C PHE A 87 2.93 -4.05 -10.02
N PRO A 88 1.59 -4.13 -10.05
CA PRO A 88 0.75 -3.40 -9.11
C PRO A 88 0.56 -4.18 -7.82
N LEU A 89 0.84 -3.54 -6.69
CA LEU A 89 0.45 -4.09 -5.38
C LEU A 89 -0.92 -3.56 -4.93
N PRO A 90 -1.67 -4.36 -4.15
CA PRO A 90 -2.76 -3.82 -3.36
C PRO A 90 -2.20 -2.79 -2.36
N ASN A 91 -3.05 -1.88 -1.90
CA ASN A 91 -2.62 -0.72 -1.10
C ASN A 91 -1.94 -1.10 0.23
N ASP A 92 -2.27 -2.30 0.74
CA ASP A 92 -1.74 -2.86 1.98
C ASP A 92 -0.59 -3.86 1.71
N GLY A 93 -0.12 -3.96 0.46
CA GLY A 93 0.88 -4.91 -0.02
C GLY A 93 2.32 -4.45 0.17
N VAL A 94 3.19 -5.35 0.61
CA VAL A 94 4.63 -5.12 0.81
C VAL A 94 5.42 -6.26 0.16
N ILE A 95 6.25 -5.94 -0.84
CA ILE A 95 7.10 -6.94 -1.51
C ILE A 95 8.12 -7.50 -0.53
N GLN A 96 8.20 -8.82 -0.51
CA GLN A 96 9.17 -9.60 0.25
C GLN A 96 10.27 -10.17 -0.63
N ASN A 97 9.96 -10.57 -1.88
CA ASN A 97 10.93 -11.22 -2.76
C ASN A 97 10.59 -10.99 -4.24
N PHE A 98 11.62 -11.02 -5.09
CA PHE A 98 11.55 -10.96 -6.55
C PHE A 98 12.44 -12.05 -7.15
N MET A 99 11.91 -12.80 -8.12
CA MET A 99 12.60 -13.90 -8.78
C MET A 99 12.42 -13.84 -10.29
N MET A 100 13.41 -14.31 -11.03
CA MET A 100 13.36 -14.53 -12.48
C MET A 100 13.61 -16.00 -12.79
N MET A 101 12.84 -16.59 -13.71
CA MET A 101 13.13 -17.93 -14.23
C MET A 101 14.09 -17.87 -15.42
N VAL A 102 15.15 -18.67 -15.35
CA VAL A 102 16.11 -18.84 -16.45
C VAL A 102 16.34 -20.33 -16.66
N ASN A 103 16.02 -20.84 -17.85
CA ASN A 103 16.20 -22.26 -18.21
C ASN A 103 15.60 -23.25 -17.18
N GLY A 104 14.46 -22.88 -16.57
CA GLY A 104 13.79 -23.70 -15.55
C GLY A 104 14.31 -23.54 -14.12
N GLN A 105 15.33 -22.71 -13.88
CA GLN A 105 15.86 -22.41 -12.54
C GLN A 105 15.37 -21.05 -12.02
N GLU A 106 15.05 -20.98 -10.73
CA GLU A 106 14.71 -19.74 -10.02
C GLU A 106 15.99 -18.94 -9.72
N ILE A 107 16.13 -17.75 -10.30
CA ILE A 107 17.18 -16.79 -9.96
C ILE A 107 16.56 -15.71 -9.07
N PRO A 108 16.80 -15.72 -7.75
CA PRO A 108 16.28 -14.70 -6.86
C PRO A 108 17.08 -13.40 -6.98
N GLY A 109 16.40 -12.27 -6.79
CA GLY A 109 16.97 -10.94 -6.90
C GLY A 109 17.63 -10.47 -5.61
N GLU A 110 18.88 -10.03 -5.68
CA GLU A 110 19.63 -9.45 -4.56
C GLU A 110 19.13 -8.05 -4.24
N LEU A 111 18.69 -7.82 -2.99
CA LEU A 111 18.24 -6.51 -2.54
C LEU A 111 19.43 -5.62 -2.21
N MET A 112 19.56 -4.50 -2.90
CA MET A 112 20.67 -3.57 -2.70
C MET A 112 20.27 -2.11 -2.93
N LYS A 113 21.22 -1.18 -2.74
CA LYS A 113 21.02 0.25 -3.05
C LYS A 113 20.63 0.39 -4.52
N LYS A 114 19.63 1.23 -4.78
CA LYS A 114 19.02 1.39 -6.10
C LYS A 114 20.03 1.73 -7.20
N GLU A 115 20.92 2.67 -6.90
CA GLU A 115 21.92 3.19 -7.85
C GLU A 115 22.93 2.09 -8.21
N LYS A 116 23.37 1.33 -7.21
CA LYS A 116 24.27 0.16 -7.40
C LYS A 116 23.60 -0.92 -8.24
N ALA A 117 22.33 -1.23 -7.98
CA ALA A 117 21.58 -2.22 -8.76
C ALA A 117 21.46 -1.82 -10.24
N GLN A 118 21.19 -0.54 -10.52
CA GLN A 118 21.11 0.00 -11.88
C GLN A 118 22.44 -0.10 -12.62
N GLN A 119 23.54 0.27 -11.97
CA GLN A 119 24.88 0.16 -12.55
C GLN A 119 25.22 -1.28 -12.93
N ILE A 120 24.97 -2.23 -12.02
CA ILE A 120 25.24 -3.65 -12.29
C ILE A 120 24.32 -4.14 -13.42
N TYR A 121 23.02 -3.84 -13.37
CA TYR A 121 22.08 -4.21 -14.42
C TYR A 121 22.53 -3.74 -15.82
N GLN A 122 22.85 -2.45 -15.96
CA GLN A 122 23.33 -1.87 -17.23
C GLN A 122 24.61 -2.56 -17.73
N SER A 123 25.53 -2.89 -16.81
CA SER A 123 26.76 -3.62 -17.15
C SER A 123 26.47 -5.02 -17.69
N ILE A 124 25.47 -5.73 -17.16
CA ILE A 124 25.08 -7.08 -17.60
C ILE A 124 24.35 -7.01 -18.96
N VAL A 125 23.42 -6.06 -19.12
CA VAL A 125 22.70 -5.82 -20.39
C VAL A 125 23.68 -5.51 -21.52
N SER A 126 24.70 -4.69 -21.28
CA SER A 126 25.74 -4.38 -22.28
C SER A 126 26.49 -5.62 -22.79
N ARG A 127 26.52 -6.69 -21.99
CA ARG A 127 27.14 -7.98 -22.30
C ARG A 127 26.17 -9.00 -22.89
N LYS A 128 24.92 -8.60 -23.18
CA LYS A 128 23.85 -9.45 -23.73
C LYS A 128 23.53 -10.69 -22.88
N ARG A 129 23.58 -10.55 -21.55
CA ARG A 129 23.25 -11.61 -20.59
C ARG A 129 21.88 -11.40 -19.96
N ASP A 130 21.47 -12.33 -19.09
CA ASP A 130 20.16 -12.40 -18.44
C ASP A 130 20.11 -11.71 -17.06
N PRO A 131 19.84 -10.38 -16.94
CA PRO A 131 19.47 -9.78 -15.67
C PRO A 131 17.97 -9.47 -15.60
N ALA A 132 17.47 -9.42 -14.36
CA ALA A 132 16.22 -8.74 -14.07
C ALA A 132 16.39 -7.76 -12.90
N LEU A 133 15.76 -6.60 -13.02
CA LEU A 133 15.84 -5.52 -12.05
C LEU A 133 14.42 -5.09 -11.67
N MET A 134 14.06 -5.18 -10.39
CA MET A 134 12.81 -4.63 -9.86
C MET A 134 13.09 -3.41 -8.98
N GLN A 135 12.39 -2.32 -9.25
CA GLN A 135 12.54 -1.04 -8.57
C GLN A 135 11.20 -0.42 -8.22
N TYR A 136 11.18 0.36 -7.14
CA TYR A 136 10.04 1.22 -6.84
C TYR A 136 9.88 2.30 -7.93
N ALA A 137 8.70 2.36 -8.54
CA ALA A 137 8.37 3.32 -9.60
C ALA A 137 7.42 4.43 -9.13
N GLY A 138 7.21 4.55 -7.81
CA GLY A 138 6.10 5.34 -7.27
C GLY A 138 4.81 4.54 -7.24
N TYR A 139 3.77 5.05 -6.59
CA TYR A 139 2.38 4.62 -6.75
C TYR A 139 2.08 3.18 -6.32
N GLY A 140 2.87 2.59 -5.41
CA GLY A 140 2.75 1.14 -5.13
C GLY A 140 2.96 0.28 -6.39
N LEU A 141 3.55 0.87 -7.44
CA LEU A 141 3.94 0.24 -8.68
C LEU A 141 5.42 -0.05 -8.60
N PHE A 142 5.74 -1.25 -9.05
CA PHE A 142 7.10 -1.74 -9.11
C PHE A 142 7.44 -1.96 -10.56
N LYS A 143 8.44 -1.23 -11.04
CA LYS A 143 8.95 -1.40 -12.40
C LYS A 143 9.91 -2.58 -12.37
N THR A 144 9.64 -3.59 -13.19
CA THR A 144 10.54 -4.69 -13.43
C THR A 144 11.07 -4.60 -14.85
N SER A 145 12.38 -4.54 -14.99
CA SER A 145 13.09 -4.65 -16.27
C SER A 145 13.68 -6.05 -16.38
N VAL A 146 13.42 -6.74 -17.50
CA VAL A 146 13.89 -8.10 -17.77
C VAL A 146 14.56 -8.10 -19.14
N PHE A 147 15.79 -8.60 -19.20
CA PHE A 147 16.52 -8.72 -20.45
C PHE A 147 17.37 -9.99 -20.47
N PRO A 148 17.64 -10.56 -21.65
CA PRO A 148 16.78 -10.56 -22.83
C PRO A 148 15.55 -11.46 -22.64
N VAL A 149 14.42 -11.03 -23.22
CA VAL A 149 13.36 -11.94 -23.66
C VAL A 149 13.67 -12.29 -25.12
N ALA A 150 14.21 -13.47 -25.37
CA ALA A 150 14.65 -13.90 -26.70
C ALA A 150 13.47 -14.08 -27.66
N VAL A 151 13.72 -13.94 -28.97
CA VAL A 151 12.69 -14.09 -30.01
C VAL A 151 11.97 -15.43 -29.91
N GLY A 152 10.64 -15.40 -29.85
CA GLY A 152 9.81 -16.61 -29.78
C GLY A 152 9.92 -17.37 -28.45
N GLN A 153 10.58 -16.80 -27.44
CA GLN A 153 10.75 -17.43 -26.12
C GLN A 153 9.87 -16.76 -25.06
N GLU A 154 9.69 -17.50 -23.96
CA GLU A 154 8.99 -17.05 -22.77
C GLU A 154 9.97 -16.77 -21.64
N ARG A 155 9.63 -15.80 -20.79
CA ARG A 155 10.34 -15.48 -19.55
C ARG A 155 9.32 -15.39 -18.43
N GLU A 156 9.61 -16.02 -17.30
CA GLU A 156 8.77 -15.92 -16.11
C GLU A 156 9.45 -15.09 -15.04
N ILE A 157 8.65 -14.27 -14.38
CA ILE A 157 9.05 -13.52 -13.20
C ILE A 157 8.06 -13.80 -12.08
N SER A 158 8.55 -13.88 -10.86
CA SER A 158 7.73 -14.11 -9.67
C SER A 158 7.97 -13.03 -8.64
N VAL A 159 6.90 -12.58 -8.01
CA VAL A 159 6.92 -11.58 -6.95
C VAL A 159 6.16 -12.15 -5.77
N THR A 160 6.79 -12.16 -4.59
CA THR A 160 6.12 -12.48 -3.34
C THR A 160 5.92 -11.21 -2.54
N TYR A 161 4.70 -10.99 -2.06
CA TYR A 161 4.36 -9.87 -1.20
C TYR A 161 3.39 -10.31 -0.11
N THR A 162 3.40 -9.61 1.02
CA THR A 162 2.36 -9.77 2.06
C THR A 162 1.39 -8.63 1.96
N GLN A 163 0.09 -8.87 2.17
CA GLN A 163 -0.90 -7.83 2.37
C GLN A 163 -1.78 -8.10 3.58
N LEU A 164 -2.32 -7.04 4.18
CA LEU A 164 -3.38 -7.15 5.18
C LEU A 164 -4.76 -7.08 4.52
N CYS A 165 -5.53 -8.14 4.67
CA CYS A 165 -6.96 -8.19 4.37
C CYS A 165 -7.74 -7.52 5.51
N LYS A 166 -8.21 -6.28 5.30
CA LYS A 166 -8.93 -5.51 6.33
C LYS A 166 -10.30 -6.11 6.65
N LYS A 167 -10.61 -6.21 7.95
CA LYS A 167 -11.96 -6.47 8.46
C LYS A 167 -12.80 -5.18 8.49
N LYS A 168 -13.97 -5.18 7.85
CA LYS A 168 -15.00 -4.13 7.88
C LYS A 168 -16.38 -4.76 8.00
N ASN A 169 -17.20 -4.33 8.96
CA ASN A 169 -18.57 -4.86 9.17
C ASN A 169 -18.62 -6.40 9.22
N ASN A 170 -17.67 -7.01 9.95
CA ASN A 170 -17.49 -8.47 10.05
C ASN A 170 -17.11 -9.21 8.75
N SER A 171 -16.71 -8.48 7.71
CA SER A 171 -16.20 -9.05 6.46
C SER A 171 -14.73 -8.68 6.26
N ILE A 172 -13.91 -9.66 5.92
CA ILE A 172 -12.48 -9.51 5.61
C ILE A 172 -12.33 -9.60 4.09
N GLY A 173 -11.71 -8.58 3.48
CA GLY A 173 -11.54 -8.50 2.03
C GLY A 173 -10.11 -8.72 1.58
N PHE A 174 -9.91 -9.66 0.65
CA PHE A 174 -8.68 -9.81 -0.13
C PHE A 174 -8.83 -9.06 -1.46
N THR A 175 -7.76 -8.44 -1.94
CA THR A 175 -7.73 -7.82 -3.27
C THR A 175 -6.39 -8.06 -3.97
N TYR A 176 -6.44 -8.39 -5.26
CA TYR A 176 -5.31 -8.33 -6.16
C TYR A 176 -5.66 -7.43 -7.36
N PRO A 177 -4.82 -6.44 -7.74
CA PRO A 177 -5.10 -5.48 -8.83
C PRO A 177 -5.09 -6.06 -10.27
N LEU A 178 -5.78 -7.17 -10.49
CA LEU A 178 -5.88 -7.86 -11.78
C LEU A 178 -6.46 -6.96 -12.88
N GLY A 179 -7.29 -5.96 -12.53
CA GLY A 179 -7.94 -5.05 -13.48
C GLY A 179 -6.96 -4.13 -14.21
N THR A 180 -5.70 -4.05 -13.76
CA THR A 180 -4.62 -3.41 -14.52
C THR A 180 -4.35 -4.07 -15.88
N GLN A 181 -4.73 -5.34 -16.02
CA GLN A 181 -4.52 -6.12 -17.24
C GLN A 181 -5.48 -5.75 -18.38
N LYS A 182 -6.49 -4.91 -18.14
CA LYS A 182 -7.31 -4.31 -19.22
C LYS A 182 -6.50 -3.47 -20.20
N PHE A 183 -5.32 -3.00 -19.78
CA PHE A 183 -4.39 -2.25 -20.61
C PHE A 183 -3.42 -3.16 -21.39
N SER A 184 -3.50 -4.47 -21.19
CA SER A 184 -2.70 -5.43 -21.95
C SER A 184 -3.17 -5.47 -23.41
N LYS A 185 -2.21 -5.50 -24.33
CA LYS A 185 -2.47 -5.47 -25.78
C LYS A 185 -3.29 -6.66 -26.28
N THR A 186 -3.11 -7.81 -25.64
CA THR A 186 -3.78 -9.06 -25.98
C THR A 186 -4.40 -9.67 -24.74
N ALA A 187 -5.47 -10.45 -24.93
CA ALA A 187 -6.05 -11.25 -23.86
C ALA A 187 -5.00 -12.22 -23.28
N LEU A 188 -4.99 -12.33 -21.95
CA LEU A 188 -4.18 -13.28 -21.21
C LEU A 188 -4.62 -14.70 -21.59
N LYS A 189 -3.67 -15.54 -22.00
CA LYS A 189 -3.95 -16.94 -22.34
C LYS A 189 -4.42 -17.73 -21.13
N LYS A 190 -3.85 -17.48 -19.95
CA LYS A 190 -4.24 -18.10 -18.69
C LYS A 190 -4.21 -17.10 -17.54
N VAL A 191 -5.24 -17.14 -16.71
CA VAL A 191 -5.24 -16.53 -15.38
C VAL A 191 -5.64 -17.61 -14.38
N SER A 192 -4.82 -17.83 -13.37
CA SER A 192 -5.12 -18.72 -12.25
C SER A 192 -4.97 -17.97 -10.93
N PHE A 193 -5.90 -18.24 -10.02
CA PHE A 193 -5.87 -17.74 -8.65
C PHE A 193 -6.19 -18.89 -7.71
N ASN A 194 -5.33 -19.12 -6.73
CA ASN A 194 -5.56 -20.05 -5.64
C ASN A 194 -5.35 -19.34 -4.31
N ALA A 195 -6.24 -19.57 -3.34
CA ALA A 195 -6.01 -19.12 -1.98
C ALA A 195 -6.31 -20.22 -0.96
N LEU A 196 -5.54 -20.26 0.13
CA LEU A 196 -5.84 -21.05 1.32
C LEU A 196 -6.09 -20.12 2.50
N ILE A 197 -7.31 -20.11 3.02
CA ILE A 197 -7.70 -19.34 4.21
C ILE A 197 -7.62 -20.26 5.42
N LYS A 198 -6.81 -19.88 6.41
CA LYS A 198 -6.74 -20.45 7.75
C LYS A 198 -7.21 -19.39 8.73
N SER A 199 -8.07 -19.75 9.68
CA SER A 199 -8.57 -18.80 10.67
C SER A 199 -8.70 -19.44 12.04
N ASN A 200 -8.38 -18.70 13.09
CA ASN A 200 -8.59 -19.12 14.47
C ASN A 200 -10.08 -19.06 14.89
N THR A 201 -10.90 -18.36 14.11
CA THR A 201 -12.37 -18.30 14.26
C THR A 201 -13.07 -18.99 13.09
N GLU A 202 -14.26 -19.54 13.30
CA GLU A 202 -15.01 -20.21 12.23
C GLU A 202 -15.28 -19.27 11.03
N ILE A 203 -14.93 -19.72 9.84
CA ILE A 203 -15.15 -19.06 8.56
C ILE A 203 -16.58 -19.39 8.12
N LYS A 204 -17.37 -18.36 7.81
CA LYS A 204 -18.78 -18.52 7.41
C LYS A 204 -18.97 -18.28 5.92
N ASN A 205 -19.26 -17.05 5.53
CA ASN A 205 -19.52 -16.70 4.14
C ASN A 205 -18.20 -16.47 3.42
N ILE A 206 -18.08 -16.95 2.19
CA ILE A 206 -17.01 -16.60 1.26
C ILE A 206 -17.69 -16.22 -0.07
N TYR A 207 -17.38 -15.06 -0.62
CA TYR A 207 -17.92 -14.65 -1.92
C TYR A 207 -16.97 -13.72 -2.68
N SER A 208 -17.10 -13.69 -4.00
CA SER A 208 -16.40 -12.76 -4.88
C SER A 208 -17.42 -11.96 -5.70
N PRO A 209 -17.33 -10.62 -5.76
CA PRO A 209 -18.30 -9.80 -6.47
C PRO A 209 -18.14 -9.80 -7.99
N PHE A 210 -16.93 -10.05 -8.50
CA PHE A 210 -16.60 -9.88 -9.93
C PHE A 210 -16.20 -11.17 -10.64
N TYR A 211 -15.85 -12.22 -9.88
CA TYR A 211 -15.37 -13.47 -10.42
C TYR A 211 -16.08 -14.66 -9.78
N THR A 212 -16.53 -15.61 -10.59
CA THR A 212 -17.05 -16.88 -10.09
C THR A 212 -15.90 -17.73 -9.58
N ILE A 213 -15.85 -17.97 -8.26
CA ILE A 213 -14.80 -18.74 -7.60
C ILE A 213 -15.32 -20.11 -7.17
N SER A 214 -14.46 -21.12 -7.19
CA SER A 214 -14.69 -22.40 -6.51
C SER A 214 -14.23 -22.28 -5.06
N ILE A 215 -15.01 -22.85 -4.14
CA ILE A 215 -14.75 -22.82 -2.69
C ILE A 215 -14.83 -24.26 -2.18
N ASP A 216 -13.74 -24.72 -1.58
CA ASP A 216 -13.67 -25.99 -0.86
C ASP A 216 -13.37 -25.71 0.62
N GLN A 217 -14.41 -25.83 1.45
CA GLN A 217 -14.31 -25.62 2.89
C GLN A 217 -14.17 -26.97 3.61
N SER A 218 -12.93 -27.46 3.67
CA SER A 218 -12.59 -28.74 4.30
C SER A 218 -12.80 -28.75 5.82
N SER A 219 -12.81 -27.59 6.48
CA SER A 219 -13.23 -27.47 7.88
C SER A 219 -13.79 -26.08 8.21
N LYS A 220 -14.38 -25.94 9.40
CA LYS A 220 -14.87 -24.65 9.93
C LYS A 220 -13.82 -23.54 9.92
N ASN A 221 -12.53 -23.87 9.97
CA ASN A 221 -11.43 -22.94 10.11
C ASN A 221 -10.49 -22.90 8.88
N LEU A 222 -10.81 -23.67 7.84
CA LEU A 222 -9.97 -23.85 6.66
C LEU A 222 -10.81 -23.82 5.38
N ALA A 223 -10.51 -22.92 4.45
CA ALA A 223 -11.17 -22.85 3.15
C ALA A 223 -10.15 -22.65 2.03
N LYS A 224 -10.30 -23.40 0.93
CA LYS A 224 -9.54 -23.24 -0.30
C LYS A 224 -10.40 -22.56 -1.35
N ILE A 225 -9.85 -21.54 -2.00
CA ILE A 225 -10.48 -20.81 -3.10
C ILE A 225 -9.67 -21.08 -4.36
N SER A 226 -10.35 -21.32 -5.48
CA SER A 226 -9.69 -21.40 -6.78
C SER A 226 -10.50 -20.69 -7.87
N TYR A 227 -9.81 -20.06 -8.80
CA TYR A 227 -10.36 -19.48 -10.02
C TYR A 227 -9.39 -19.69 -11.17
N GLU A 228 -9.92 -20.08 -12.32
CA GLU A 228 -9.16 -20.17 -13.56
C GLU A 228 -9.96 -19.57 -14.71
N SER A 229 -9.25 -18.90 -15.63
CA SER A 229 -9.80 -18.39 -16.86
C SER A 229 -8.77 -18.45 -17.97
N SER A 230 -9.25 -18.56 -19.22
CA SER A 230 -8.41 -18.64 -20.40
C SER A 230 -8.88 -17.64 -21.45
N ASN A 231 -7.93 -17.07 -22.19
CA ASN A 231 -8.17 -16.06 -23.23
C ASN A 231 -9.03 -14.88 -22.72
N THR A 232 -8.67 -14.30 -21.58
CA THR A 232 -9.45 -13.25 -20.91
C THR A 232 -8.72 -11.91 -20.87
N LEU A 233 -9.47 -10.81 -20.87
CA LEU A 233 -8.96 -9.47 -20.60
C LEU A 233 -9.65 -8.94 -19.33
N PRO A 234 -9.02 -9.11 -18.14
CA PRO A 234 -9.65 -8.74 -16.88
C PRO A 234 -9.94 -7.24 -16.77
N GLU A 235 -11.21 -6.87 -16.58
CA GLU A 235 -11.62 -5.46 -16.43
C GLU A 235 -11.62 -4.98 -14.97
N ASN A 236 -11.76 -5.91 -14.02
CA ASN A 236 -11.91 -5.65 -12.59
C ASN A 236 -10.73 -6.23 -11.79
N ASP A 237 -10.53 -5.72 -10.59
CA ASP A 237 -9.61 -6.35 -9.63
C ASP A 237 -10.17 -7.68 -9.15
N PHE A 238 -9.29 -8.66 -8.93
CA PHE A 238 -9.70 -9.91 -8.29
C PHE A 238 -9.93 -9.65 -6.80
N ARG A 239 -11.17 -9.81 -6.36
CA ARG A 239 -11.58 -9.54 -4.97
C ARG A 239 -12.42 -10.69 -4.45
N PHE A 240 -12.21 -11.06 -3.21
CA PHE A 240 -13.17 -11.88 -2.48
C PHE A 240 -13.22 -11.44 -1.03
N PHE A 241 -14.31 -11.80 -0.38
CA PHE A 241 -14.62 -11.46 0.98
C PHE A 241 -14.96 -12.72 1.74
N TYR A 242 -14.54 -12.79 3.00
CA TYR A 242 -14.99 -13.82 3.92
C TYR A 242 -15.39 -13.23 5.27
N SER A 243 -16.34 -13.85 5.96
CA SER A 243 -16.74 -13.43 7.30
C SER A 243 -16.33 -14.48 8.33
N LEU A 244 -15.96 -14.01 9.52
CA LEU A 244 -15.72 -14.88 10.68
C LEU A 244 -16.95 -14.88 11.58
N GLU A 245 -17.14 -15.95 12.35
CA GLU A 245 -18.16 -15.98 13.41
C GLU A 245 -17.97 -14.79 14.38
N ASP A 246 -19.08 -14.12 14.72
CA ASP A 246 -19.06 -12.94 15.59
C ASP A 246 -18.79 -13.37 17.05
N ASN A 247 -17.52 -13.47 17.40
CA ASN A 247 -17.10 -13.55 18.80
C ASN A 247 -16.98 -12.13 19.40
N ALA A 248 -17.40 -11.96 20.65
CA ALA A 248 -17.46 -10.69 21.37
C ALA A 248 -16.08 -10.14 21.82
N ILE A 249 -15.05 -10.17 20.96
CA ILE A 249 -13.68 -9.90 21.41
C ILE A 249 -13.39 -8.39 21.47
N GLY A 250 -13.12 -7.90 22.68
CA GLY A 250 -12.36 -6.68 22.95
C GLY A 250 -10.86 -7.01 23.10
N ALA A 251 -10.01 -6.04 22.73
CA ALA A 251 -8.53 -6.02 22.74
C ALA A 251 -7.73 -7.34 22.85
N ASN A 252 -6.91 -7.64 21.85
CA ASN A 252 -5.95 -8.75 21.82
C ASN A 252 -4.53 -8.26 21.49
N VAL A 253 -3.51 -8.78 22.15
CA VAL A 253 -2.09 -8.48 21.89
C VAL A 253 -1.37 -9.76 21.49
N LEU A 254 -0.64 -9.68 20.39
CA LEU A 254 0.32 -10.71 19.97
C LEU A 254 1.71 -10.11 19.96
N SER A 255 2.73 -10.91 20.21
CA SER A 255 4.09 -10.40 20.37
C SER A 255 5.15 -11.40 19.95
N TYR A 256 6.36 -10.91 19.70
CA TYR A 256 7.49 -11.70 19.23
C TYR A 256 8.81 -11.07 19.68
N LYS A 257 9.72 -11.84 20.29
CA LYS A 257 11.03 -11.35 20.72
C LYS A 257 12.16 -12.09 20.01
N PRO A 258 12.75 -11.55 18.94
CA PRO A 258 13.76 -12.29 18.17
C PRO A 258 15.07 -12.53 18.91
N GLU A 259 15.43 -11.66 19.86
CA GLU A 259 16.70 -11.78 20.59
C GLU A 259 16.52 -11.35 22.06
N LYS A 260 17.23 -12.03 22.97
CA LYS A 260 17.15 -11.80 24.42
C LYS A 260 17.41 -10.34 24.81
N ASP A 261 18.43 -9.73 24.22
CA ASP A 261 18.93 -8.39 24.59
C ASP A 261 18.44 -7.27 23.66
N LYS A 262 17.59 -7.59 22.67
CA LYS A 262 16.93 -6.60 21.80
C LYS A 262 15.49 -6.37 22.23
N ASP A 263 14.84 -5.37 21.64
CA ASP A 263 13.39 -5.24 21.78
C ASP A 263 12.67 -6.44 21.16
N GLY A 264 11.51 -6.76 21.73
CA GLY A 264 10.50 -7.51 21.00
C GLY A 264 9.55 -6.59 20.23
N TYR A 265 8.72 -7.17 19.38
CA TYR A 265 7.71 -6.52 18.57
C TYR A 265 6.33 -6.96 19.02
N PHE A 266 5.38 -6.04 19.13
CA PHE A 266 4.02 -6.35 19.54
C PHE A 266 2.99 -5.78 18.60
N MET A 267 1.80 -6.38 18.76
CA MET A 267 0.71 -6.54 17.82
C MET A 267 -0.68 -6.32 18.45
N LEU A 268 -1.18 -5.10 18.69
CA LEU A 268 -2.47 -4.90 19.39
C LEU A 268 -3.63 -4.72 18.40
N MET A 269 -4.65 -5.58 18.47
CA MET A 269 -5.96 -5.45 17.82
C MET A 269 -7.03 -5.07 18.85
N ALA A 270 -7.77 -3.99 18.65
CA ALA A 270 -8.91 -3.65 19.51
C ALA A 270 -10.15 -3.29 18.69
N SER A 271 -11.29 -3.94 19.00
CA SER A 271 -12.59 -3.66 18.40
C SER A 271 -13.63 -3.28 19.45
N PRO A 272 -14.66 -2.49 19.09
CA PRO A 272 -15.81 -2.23 19.94
C PRO A 272 -16.50 -3.52 20.40
N SER A 273 -16.66 -3.73 21.71
CA SER A 273 -17.53 -4.78 22.23
C SER A 273 -19.01 -4.45 21.98
N ILE A 274 -19.87 -5.47 21.95
CA ILE A 274 -21.30 -5.35 21.66
C ILE A 274 -22.00 -4.41 22.65
N ASP A 275 -21.59 -4.41 23.92
CA ASP A 275 -22.17 -3.54 24.96
C ASP A 275 -21.91 -2.05 24.71
N LEU A 276 -20.80 -1.70 24.05
CA LEU A 276 -20.46 -0.32 23.71
C LEU A 276 -21.30 0.23 22.54
N LYS A 277 -21.92 -0.64 21.73
CA LYS A 277 -22.79 -0.22 20.63
C LYS A 277 -24.15 0.33 21.11
N SER A 278 -24.47 0.12 22.40
CA SER A 278 -25.78 0.49 22.97
C SER A 278 -25.85 1.91 23.56
N GLU A 279 -24.74 2.66 23.64
CA GLU A 279 -24.73 4.03 24.17
C GLU A 279 -24.98 5.08 23.07
N LYS A 280 -25.74 6.14 23.44
CA LYS A 280 -26.37 7.14 22.56
C LYS A 280 -25.42 7.79 21.52
N ILE A 281 -25.95 7.97 20.30
CA ILE A 281 -25.40 8.84 19.25
C ILE A 281 -25.04 10.20 19.87
N THR A 282 -23.77 10.60 19.77
CA THR A 282 -23.28 11.86 20.32
C THR A 282 -23.46 12.99 19.31
N ASN A 283 -24.12 14.08 19.73
CA ASN A 283 -24.29 15.25 18.89
C ASN A 283 -22.93 15.90 18.57
N LYS A 284 -22.79 16.44 17.36
CA LYS A 284 -21.51 16.90 16.79
C LYS A 284 -21.62 18.31 16.21
N ASN A 285 -20.47 18.96 15.98
CA ASN A 285 -20.37 20.20 15.22
C ASN A 285 -19.68 19.91 13.87
N ILE A 286 -20.34 20.19 12.74
CA ILE A 286 -19.81 19.93 11.40
C ILE A 286 -19.68 21.22 10.60
N ILE A 287 -18.48 21.53 10.12
CA ILE A 287 -18.24 22.67 9.24
C ILE A 287 -17.83 22.14 7.86
N PHE A 288 -18.63 22.46 6.84
CA PHE A 288 -18.27 22.19 5.46
C PHE A 288 -17.40 23.31 4.93
N VAL A 289 -16.33 22.96 4.25
CA VAL A 289 -15.47 23.91 3.53
C VAL A 289 -15.43 23.44 2.08
N LEU A 290 -16.19 24.11 1.22
CA LEU A 290 -16.40 23.73 -0.17
C LEU A 290 -15.68 24.70 -1.09
N ASP A 291 -14.76 24.15 -1.88
CA ASP A 291 -14.05 24.86 -2.93
C ASP A 291 -15.00 25.15 -4.09
N LYS A 292 -15.08 26.43 -4.48
CA LYS A 292 -15.82 26.88 -5.65
C LYS A 292 -14.92 27.62 -6.64
N SER A 293 -13.62 27.34 -6.65
CA SER A 293 -12.68 27.87 -7.64
C SER A 293 -13.02 27.44 -9.07
N GLY A 294 -12.41 28.10 -10.05
CA GLY A 294 -12.66 27.81 -11.47
C GLY A 294 -12.35 26.35 -11.87
N SER A 295 -11.39 25.70 -11.21
CA SER A 295 -11.00 24.31 -11.49
C SER A 295 -12.05 23.27 -11.07
N MET A 296 -12.99 23.66 -10.20
CA MET A 296 -14.13 22.86 -9.77
C MET A 296 -15.28 22.80 -10.78
N GLN A 297 -15.19 23.52 -11.90
CA GLN A 297 -16.25 23.58 -12.90
C GLN A 297 -16.66 22.20 -13.44
N GLY A 298 -17.95 22.04 -13.74
CA GLY A 298 -18.51 20.80 -14.28
C GLY A 298 -18.80 19.76 -13.20
N LYS A 299 -18.42 18.50 -13.43
CA LYS A 299 -18.81 17.38 -12.56
C LYS A 299 -18.29 17.50 -11.12
N LYS A 300 -17.13 18.13 -10.88
CA LYS A 300 -16.50 18.20 -9.55
C LYS A 300 -17.34 18.99 -8.55
N ILE A 301 -17.84 20.18 -8.94
CA ILE A 301 -18.71 21.00 -8.08
C ILE A 301 -20.06 20.30 -7.83
N ASP A 302 -20.63 19.64 -8.84
CA ASP A 302 -21.89 18.91 -8.69
C ASP A 302 -21.75 17.75 -7.71
N GLN A 303 -20.67 16.97 -7.84
CA GLN A 303 -20.32 15.91 -6.90
C GLN A 303 -20.13 16.45 -5.47
N SER A 304 -19.42 17.56 -5.30
CA SER A 304 -19.21 18.19 -3.99
C SER A 304 -20.51 18.66 -3.35
N LYS A 305 -21.43 19.24 -4.14
CA LYS A 305 -22.78 19.62 -3.69
C LYS A 305 -23.62 18.42 -3.27
N LYS A 306 -23.55 17.31 -4.01
CA LYS A 306 -24.25 16.06 -3.67
C LYS A 306 -23.73 15.46 -2.36
N ALA A 307 -22.42 15.37 -2.19
CA ALA A 307 -21.81 14.92 -0.93
C ALA A 307 -22.24 15.76 0.27
N LEU A 308 -22.22 17.10 0.14
CA LEU A 308 -22.70 17.98 1.20
C LEU A 308 -24.18 17.74 1.50
N SER A 309 -25.01 17.62 0.46
CA SER A 309 -26.45 17.36 0.58
C SER A 309 -26.73 16.01 1.27
N PHE A 310 -25.97 14.97 0.95
CA PHE A 310 -26.03 13.67 1.62
C PHE A 310 -25.81 13.83 3.12
N VAL A 311 -24.76 14.55 3.54
CA VAL A 311 -24.51 14.74 4.97
C VAL A 311 -25.62 15.56 5.63
N MET A 312 -26.08 16.65 5.00
CA MET A 312 -27.22 17.44 5.50
C MET A 312 -28.48 16.58 5.68
N ASN A 313 -28.69 15.58 4.83
CA ASN A 313 -29.83 14.67 4.95
C ASN A 313 -29.71 13.69 6.12
N ASN A 314 -28.50 13.44 6.62
CA ASN A 314 -28.23 12.43 7.64
C ASN A 314 -27.81 13.04 9.01
N LEU A 315 -27.79 14.37 9.16
CA LEU A 315 -27.55 15.04 10.44
C LEU A 315 -28.65 14.73 11.45
N ASN A 316 -28.28 14.66 12.73
CA ASN A 316 -29.20 14.39 13.83
C ASN A 316 -29.78 15.69 14.41
N GLU A 317 -30.96 15.62 15.00
CA GLU A 317 -31.47 16.69 15.85
C GLU A 317 -30.48 16.96 17.00
N GLY A 318 -30.06 18.22 17.15
CA GLY A 318 -29.06 18.62 18.15
C GLY A 318 -27.62 18.73 17.65
N ASP A 319 -27.35 18.33 16.41
CA ASP A 319 -26.10 18.64 15.70
C ASP A 319 -26.04 20.14 15.35
N TYR A 320 -24.83 20.68 15.29
CA TYR A 320 -24.60 22.04 14.77
C TYR A 320 -23.84 21.95 13.46
N PHE A 321 -24.17 22.84 12.51
CA PHE A 321 -23.46 22.90 11.24
C PHE A 321 -23.22 24.32 10.74
N ASN A 322 -22.24 24.46 9.84
CA ASN A 322 -22.09 25.65 9.01
C ASN A 322 -21.45 25.27 7.66
N ILE A 323 -21.59 26.14 6.67
CA ILE A 323 -21.02 25.94 5.33
C ILE A 323 -20.16 27.17 5.00
N ILE A 324 -18.91 26.90 4.68
CA ILE A 324 -17.96 27.85 4.12
C ILE A 324 -17.78 27.49 2.66
N THR A 325 -17.93 28.48 1.78
CA THR A 325 -17.54 28.36 0.38
C THR A 325 -16.39 29.31 0.11
N TYR A 326 -15.46 28.93 -0.77
CA TYR A 326 -14.31 29.78 -1.04
C TYR A 326 -13.81 29.70 -2.48
N ASP A 327 -13.32 30.85 -2.94
CA ASP A 327 -12.53 31.05 -4.14
C ASP A 327 -11.30 31.90 -3.76
N ASP A 328 -11.13 33.09 -4.34
CA ASP A 328 -10.26 34.15 -3.81
C ASP A 328 -10.73 34.66 -2.44
N ARG A 329 -12.03 34.60 -2.18
CA ARG A 329 -12.71 35.10 -0.98
C ARG A 329 -13.38 33.95 -0.24
N VAL A 330 -13.53 34.12 1.06
CA VAL A 330 -14.22 33.18 1.94
C VAL A 330 -15.63 33.71 2.23
N GLN A 331 -16.65 32.90 1.97
CA GLN A 331 -18.06 33.21 2.19
C GLN A 331 -18.67 32.20 3.16
N LEU A 332 -19.49 32.68 4.09
CA LEU A 332 -20.20 31.83 5.03
C LEU A 332 -21.68 31.76 4.66
N PHE A 333 -22.29 30.60 4.86
CA PHE A 333 -23.74 30.46 4.81
C PHE A 333 -24.41 31.31 5.91
N LYS A 334 -23.92 31.20 7.15
CA LYS A 334 -24.35 32.02 8.29
C LYS A 334 -23.14 32.45 9.13
N ALA A 335 -23.26 33.58 9.80
CA ALA A 335 -22.18 34.12 10.65
C ALA A 335 -21.80 33.18 11.81
N GLU A 336 -22.78 32.45 12.34
CA GLU A 336 -22.63 31.50 13.45
C GLU A 336 -23.09 30.10 13.04
N ASN A 337 -22.66 29.08 13.80
CA ASN A 337 -23.07 27.70 13.56
C ASN A 337 -24.57 27.53 13.85
N GLN A 338 -25.28 26.92 12.92
CA GLN A 338 -26.71 26.70 13.00
C GLN A 338 -27.00 25.38 13.70
N LEU A 339 -28.01 25.37 14.58
CA LEU A 339 -28.58 24.12 15.08
C LEU A 339 -29.32 23.43 13.93
N TYR A 340 -29.13 22.13 13.77
CA TYR A 340 -29.82 21.38 12.73
C TYR A 340 -31.32 21.31 13.00
N SER A 341 -32.11 21.73 12.02
CA SER A 341 -33.56 21.58 11.92
C SER A 341 -33.95 21.39 10.45
N SER A 342 -35.18 20.94 10.19
CA SER A 342 -35.70 20.80 8.82
C SER A 342 -35.65 22.13 8.05
N GLU A 343 -35.93 23.25 8.72
CA GLU A 343 -35.89 24.61 8.15
C GLU A 343 -34.45 25.01 7.82
N ALA A 344 -33.54 24.89 8.79
CA ALA A 344 -32.13 25.23 8.60
C ALA A 344 -31.47 24.39 7.50
N LYS A 345 -31.83 23.10 7.42
CA LYS A 345 -31.43 22.19 6.35
C LYS A 345 -31.91 22.68 4.98
N ASN A 346 -33.18 23.03 4.85
CA ASN A 346 -33.73 23.49 3.57
C ASN A 346 -33.09 24.80 3.11
N GLU A 347 -32.84 25.74 4.03
CA GLU A 347 -32.08 26.97 3.75
C GLU A 347 -30.65 26.65 3.27
N ALA A 348 -29.97 25.71 3.94
CA ALA A 348 -28.61 25.30 3.61
C ALA A 348 -28.54 24.62 2.23
N ILE A 349 -29.46 23.71 1.92
CA ILE A 349 -29.55 23.05 0.61
C ILE A 349 -29.82 24.09 -0.49
N HIS A 350 -30.71 25.04 -0.23
CA HIS A 350 -30.98 26.13 -1.18
C HIS A 350 -29.72 26.98 -1.42
N TYR A 351 -28.99 27.37 -0.37
CA TYR A 351 -27.71 28.06 -0.48
C TYR A 351 -26.69 27.27 -1.33
N VAL A 352 -26.59 25.96 -1.09
CA VAL A 352 -25.66 25.07 -1.80
C VAL A 352 -25.97 24.96 -3.28
N ASN A 353 -27.26 24.87 -3.64
CA ASN A 353 -27.69 24.78 -5.04
C ASN A 353 -27.30 26.02 -5.84
N GLN A 354 -27.26 27.20 -5.21
CA GLN A 354 -26.88 28.47 -5.83
C GLN A 354 -25.37 28.66 -6.02
N ILE A 355 -24.52 27.79 -5.46
CA ILE A 355 -23.06 27.91 -5.59
C ILE A 355 -22.65 27.74 -7.05
N SER A 356 -21.84 28.65 -7.57
CA SER A 356 -21.24 28.57 -8.89
C SER A 356 -19.73 28.64 -8.78
N SER A 357 -19.02 27.89 -9.64
CA SER A 357 -17.56 27.84 -9.66
C SER A 357 -16.95 29.06 -10.37
N GLY A 358 -15.85 29.61 -9.86
CA GLY A 358 -15.07 30.69 -10.46
C GLY A 358 -14.02 31.26 -9.51
N GLY A 359 -13.08 32.04 -10.04
CA GLY A 359 -12.00 32.68 -9.26
C GLY A 359 -10.84 31.74 -8.92
N GLY A 360 -9.94 32.24 -8.06
CA GLY A 360 -8.80 31.50 -7.51
C GLY A 360 -9.16 30.61 -6.32
N THR A 361 -8.16 30.20 -5.56
CA THR A 361 -8.26 29.15 -4.54
C THR A 361 -7.49 29.55 -3.28
N ASN A 362 -8.18 30.11 -2.29
CA ASN A 362 -7.61 30.62 -1.03
C ASN A 362 -7.83 29.66 0.15
N ILE A 363 -7.15 28.51 0.10
CA ILE A 363 -7.26 27.42 1.09
C ILE A 363 -6.95 27.90 2.51
N ASN A 364 -5.89 28.71 2.67
CA ASN A 364 -5.43 29.21 3.95
C ASN A 364 -6.53 29.98 4.70
N ALA A 365 -7.15 30.96 4.03
CA ALA A 365 -8.19 31.77 4.66
C ALA A 365 -9.43 30.93 5.01
N ALA A 366 -9.82 30.01 4.11
CA ALA A 366 -10.98 29.16 4.30
C ALA A 366 -10.82 28.23 5.52
N LEU A 367 -9.69 27.54 5.63
CA LEU A 367 -9.43 26.62 6.73
C LEU A 367 -9.21 27.33 8.06
N ILE A 368 -8.50 28.47 8.10
CA ILE A 368 -8.40 29.29 9.33
C ILE A 368 -9.78 29.73 9.80
N LYS A 369 -10.67 30.13 8.88
CA LYS A 369 -12.04 30.52 9.22
C LYS A 369 -12.84 29.34 9.78
N ALA A 370 -12.69 28.15 9.19
CA ALA A 370 -13.32 26.93 9.68
C ALA A 370 -12.84 26.55 11.09
N MET A 371 -11.54 26.62 11.36
CA MET A 371 -10.99 26.35 12.69
C MET A 371 -11.56 27.30 13.74
N LYS A 372 -11.65 28.61 13.43
CA LYS A 372 -12.23 29.62 14.32
C LYS A 372 -13.74 29.47 14.58
N LEU A 373 -14.48 28.83 13.66
CA LEU A 373 -15.90 28.51 13.86
C LEU A 373 -16.11 27.24 14.70
N SER A 374 -15.07 26.43 14.92
CA SER A 374 -15.17 25.23 15.75
C SER A 374 -15.48 25.63 17.18
N ARG A 375 -16.34 24.86 17.87
CA ARG A 375 -16.86 25.26 19.18
C ARG A 375 -15.99 24.69 20.30
N ASN A 376 -15.73 25.48 21.32
CA ASN A 376 -15.16 24.98 22.57
C ASN A 376 -16.26 24.36 23.45
N ASN A 377 -16.66 23.12 23.16
CA ASN A 377 -17.63 22.37 23.96
C ASN A 377 -17.29 20.86 23.96
N SER A 378 -18.07 20.05 24.68
CA SER A 378 -17.86 18.60 24.75
C SER A 378 -18.23 17.84 23.47
N LYS A 379 -18.79 18.51 22.45
CA LYS A 379 -19.17 17.87 21.19
C LYS A 379 -17.96 17.85 20.25
N PRO A 380 -17.71 16.74 19.54
CA PRO A 380 -16.62 16.68 18.59
C PRO A 380 -16.81 17.70 17.45
N ASN A 381 -15.72 18.34 17.05
CA ASN A 381 -15.66 19.28 15.92
C ASN A 381 -15.09 18.57 14.69
N TYR A 382 -15.86 18.52 13.62
CA TYR A 382 -15.46 17.93 12.34
C TYR A 382 -15.51 18.98 11.23
N ILE A 383 -14.43 19.06 10.45
CA ILE A 383 -14.35 19.90 9.26
C ILE A 383 -14.30 18.96 8.06
N ILE A 384 -15.27 19.08 7.16
CA ILE A 384 -15.31 18.35 5.88
C ILE A 384 -14.87 19.30 4.79
N PHE A 385 -13.66 19.11 4.28
CA PHE A 385 -13.01 19.99 3.32
C PHE A 385 -13.03 19.36 1.92
N LEU A 386 -13.75 19.95 0.98
CA LEU A 386 -13.91 19.47 -0.41
C LEU A 386 -13.15 20.41 -1.33
N THR A 387 -12.12 19.94 -2.04
CA THR A 387 -11.27 20.78 -2.89
C THR A 387 -10.58 20.00 -4.00
N ASP A 388 -10.18 20.68 -5.08
CA ASP A 388 -9.21 20.14 -6.04
C ASP A 388 -7.81 20.76 -5.87
N GLY A 389 -7.58 21.48 -4.77
CA GLY A 389 -6.38 21.38 -3.94
C GLY A 389 -5.24 22.35 -4.23
N ILE A 390 -5.19 23.06 -5.35
CA ILE A 390 -4.05 23.92 -5.66
C ILE A 390 -4.28 25.35 -5.10
N PRO A 391 -3.54 25.82 -4.08
CA PRO A 391 -3.69 27.18 -3.59
C PRO A 391 -3.15 28.21 -4.60
N THR A 392 -4.04 29.02 -5.17
CA THR A 392 -3.69 30.02 -6.20
C THR A 392 -3.85 31.47 -5.73
N SER A 393 -4.49 31.69 -4.58
CA SER A 393 -4.80 33.01 -4.01
C SER A 393 -4.47 33.05 -2.51
N GLY A 394 -4.07 34.21 -2.00
CA GLY A 394 -3.59 34.35 -0.61
C GLY A 394 -2.24 33.67 -0.36
N VAL A 395 -2.13 32.95 0.76
CA VAL A 395 -0.92 32.16 1.10
C VAL A 395 -0.89 30.91 0.24
N LYS A 396 0.17 30.74 -0.55
CA LYS A 396 0.34 29.60 -1.48
C LYS A 396 1.34 28.55 -1.00
N ASN A 397 2.24 28.92 -0.09
CA ASN A 397 3.24 28.00 0.43
C ASN A 397 2.59 26.95 1.32
N GLU A 398 2.68 25.68 0.92
CA GLU A 398 2.00 24.56 1.57
C GLU A 398 2.37 24.37 3.04
N MET A 399 3.65 24.56 3.40
CA MET A 399 4.10 24.43 4.79
C MET A 399 3.49 25.53 5.65
N GLN A 400 3.55 26.77 5.16
CA GLN A 400 2.96 27.91 5.85
C GLN A 400 1.43 27.77 6.01
N ILE A 401 0.73 27.23 5.02
CA ILE A 401 -0.71 26.93 5.12
C ILE A 401 -0.95 25.94 6.26
N ALA A 402 -0.20 24.83 6.31
CA ALA A 402 -0.38 23.82 7.35
C ALA A 402 -0.09 24.38 8.75
N GLU A 403 1.00 25.13 8.92
CA GLU A 403 1.34 25.79 10.19
C GLU A 403 0.25 26.77 10.64
N ASN A 404 -0.24 27.61 9.74
CA ASN A 404 -1.31 28.56 10.05
C ASN A 404 -2.60 27.87 10.48
N VAL A 405 -2.97 26.78 9.79
CA VAL A 405 -4.19 26.02 10.09
C VAL A 405 -4.05 25.28 11.42
N LEU A 406 -2.88 24.71 11.70
CA LEU A 406 -2.58 24.06 12.98
C LEU A 406 -2.64 25.08 14.13
N ALA A 407 -2.02 26.25 13.97
CA ALA A 407 -2.06 27.33 14.96
C ALA A 407 -3.49 27.85 15.22
N ALA A 408 -4.35 27.82 14.20
CA ALA A 408 -5.75 28.22 14.34
C ALA A 408 -6.63 27.16 15.03
N ASN A 409 -6.17 25.90 15.14
CA ASN A 409 -6.96 24.79 15.68
C ASN A 409 -6.95 24.74 17.21
N THR A 410 -7.51 25.77 17.86
CA THR A 410 -7.53 25.87 19.33
C THR A 410 -8.63 25.01 19.99
N ASN A 411 -9.57 24.47 19.21
CA ASN A 411 -10.76 23.75 19.70
C ASN A 411 -10.78 22.27 19.27
N SER A 412 -9.59 21.69 19.03
CA SER A 412 -9.39 20.27 18.70
C SER A 412 -10.30 19.76 17.57
N ALA A 413 -10.49 20.59 16.54
CA ALA A 413 -11.22 20.18 15.35
C ALA A 413 -10.42 19.16 14.55
N ARG A 414 -11.14 18.25 13.90
CA ARG A 414 -10.56 17.25 13.01
C ARG A 414 -10.90 17.56 11.58
N LEU A 415 -9.89 17.50 10.71
CA LEU A 415 -10.02 17.85 9.32
C LEU A 415 -10.10 16.60 8.45
N PHE A 416 -11.20 16.44 7.75
CA PHE A 416 -11.37 15.42 6.73
C PHE A 416 -11.38 16.07 5.36
N SER A 417 -10.32 15.86 4.58
CA SER A 417 -10.19 16.47 3.26
C SER A 417 -10.57 15.49 2.15
N PHE A 418 -11.28 15.95 1.14
CA PHE A 418 -11.66 15.20 -0.04
C PHE A 418 -11.09 15.91 -1.25
N GLY A 419 -10.05 15.30 -1.82
CA GLY A 419 -9.46 15.71 -3.08
C GLY A 419 -10.33 15.25 -4.23
N VAL A 420 -10.88 16.18 -5.00
CA VAL A 420 -11.83 15.90 -6.10
C VAL A 420 -11.15 16.04 -7.45
N GLY A 421 -11.05 14.93 -8.18
CA GLY A 421 -10.49 14.88 -9.52
C GLY A 421 -8.98 14.64 -9.56
N ASN A 422 -8.37 14.90 -10.72
CA ASN A 422 -7.00 14.45 -11.01
C ASN A 422 -5.90 15.45 -10.64
N ASP A 423 -6.25 16.71 -10.34
CA ASP A 423 -5.29 17.82 -10.21
C ASP A 423 -5.08 18.26 -8.75
N VAL A 424 -5.41 17.39 -7.80
CA VAL A 424 -5.35 17.67 -6.36
C VAL A 424 -3.91 17.87 -5.88
N ASN A 425 -3.68 18.91 -5.05
CA ASN A 425 -2.46 19.02 -4.25
C ASN A 425 -2.54 18.10 -3.01
N ALA A 426 -2.40 16.80 -3.24
CA ALA A 426 -2.48 15.82 -2.18
C ALA A 426 -1.40 15.99 -1.09
N ARG A 427 -0.21 16.54 -1.40
CA ARG A 427 0.84 16.81 -0.39
C ARG A 427 0.36 17.80 0.67
N LEU A 428 -0.29 18.87 0.23
CA LEU A 428 -0.88 19.86 1.14
C LEU A 428 -2.00 19.23 1.99
N LEU A 429 -2.90 18.46 1.37
CA LEU A 429 -4.01 17.81 2.08
C LEU A 429 -3.53 16.79 3.13
N ASP A 430 -2.51 15.99 2.79
CA ASP A 430 -1.93 15.02 3.71
C ASP A 430 -1.20 15.72 4.87
N ARG A 431 -0.46 16.80 4.60
CA ARG A 431 0.17 17.61 5.64
C ARG A 431 -0.86 18.22 6.60
N LEU A 432 -1.94 18.77 6.06
CA LEU A 432 -3.02 19.36 6.86
C LEU A 432 -3.68 18.31 7.76
N THR A 433 -4.03 17.15 7.22
CA THR A 433 -4.80 16.13 7.95
C THR A 433 -3.95 15.38 8.98
N SER A 434 -2.68 15.08 8.68
CA SER A 434 -1.74 14.40 9.59
C SER A 434 -1.48 15.17 10.89
N GLN A 435 -1.33 16.49 10.82
CA GLN A 435 -1.08 17.32 12.01
C GLN A 435 -2.35 17.50 12.88
N ILE A 436 -3.53 17.45 12.27
CA ILE A 436 -4.81 17.83 12.89
C ILE A 436 -5.57 16.61 13.44
N GLY A 437 -5.23 15.39 13.02
CA GLY A 437 -5.89 14.16 13.47
C GLY A 437 -7.16 13.82 12.69
N GLY A 438 -7.17 14.09 11.39
CA GLY A 438 -8.23 13.63 10.48
C GLY A 438 -7.67 12.90 9.27
N LEU A 439 -8.46 12.76 8.19
CA LEU A 439 -8.10 11.91 7.04
C LEU A 439 -8.35 12.63 5.71
N SER A 440 -7.40 12.53 4.79
CA SER A 440 -7.61 12.83 3.37
C SER A 440 -8.16 11.63 2.57
N ASN A 441 -9.11 11.87 1.67
CA ASN A 441 -9.65 10.90 0.72
C ASN A 441 -9.51 11.48 -0.69
N TYR A 442 -9.19 10.65 -1.67
CA TYR A 442 -8.98 11.07 -3.05
C TYR A 442 -9.98 10.35 -3.95
N VAL A 443 -10.82 11.14 -4.60
CA VAL A 443 -11.92 10.67 -5.44
C VAL A 443 -11.61 11.00 -6.89
N ASN A 444 -11.46 9.96 -7.70
CA ASN A 444 -11.23 10.12 -9.14
C ASN A 444 -12.47 10.75 -9.80
N PRO A 445 -12.35 11.44 -10.95
CA PRO A 445 -13.49 12.07 -11.64
C PRO A 445 -14.64 11.10 -11.98
N ASN A 446 -14.34 9.81 -12.10
CA ASN A 446 -15.29 8.75 -12.42
C ASN A 446 -15.79 8.00 -11.17
N GLU A 447 -15.20 8.24 -10.01
CA GLU A 447 -15.67 7.69 -8.74
C GLU A 447 -16.73 8.61 -8.13
N ASP A 448 -17.59 8.02 -7.30
CA ASP A 448 -18.62 8.77 -6.60
C ASP A 448 -18.13 9.26 -5.24
N ILE A 449 -17.96 10.57 -5.12
CA ILE A 449 -17.58 11.22 -3.85
C ILE A 449 -18.61 10.99 -2.75
N GLU A 450 -19.88 10.81 -3.11
CA GLU A 450 -20.96 10.59 -2.15
C GLU A 450 -20.71 9.31 -1.36
N SER A 451 -20.22 8.26 -2.02
CA SER A 451 -19.84 7.00 -1.38
C SER A 451 -18.71 7.18 -0.36
N ALA A 452 -17.66 7.91 -0.72
CA ALA A 452 -16.52 8.17 0.17
C ALA A 452 -16.91 9.05 1.37
N VAL A 453 -17.75 10.06 1.14
CA VAL A 453 -18.26 10.96 2.18
C VAL A 453 -19.28 10.23 3.07
N SER A 454 -20.11 9.35 2.50
CA SER A 454 -21.06 8.49 3.21
C SER A 454 -20.35 7.54 4.17
N GLU A 455 -19.28 6.89 3.71
CA GLU A 455 -18.46 6.02 4.54
C GLU A 455 -17.84 6.81 5.70
N LEU A 456 -17.25 7.97 5.43
CA LEU A 456 -16.74 8.84 6.48
C LEU A 456 -17.85 9.24 7.45
N TYR A 457 -19.01 9.65 6.93
CA TYR A 457 -20.13 10.10 7.75
C TYR A 457 -20.63 9.00 8.68
N THR A 458 -20.75 7.78 8.17
CA THR A 458 -21.10 6.58 8.94
C THR A 458 -20.10 6.36 10.07
N ASN A 459 -18.80 6.52 9.80
CA ASN A 459 -17.77 6.44 10.84
C ASN A 459 -17.95 7.55 11.89
N ILE A 460 -17.92 8.83 11.50
CA ILE A 460 -17.94 9.96 12.45
C ILE A 460 -19.28 10.17 13.17
N SER A 461 -20.37 9.57 12.67
CA SER A 461 -21.69 9.61 13.32
C SER A 461 -21.81 8.62 14.48
N SER A 462 -20.95 7.60 14.54
CA SER A 462 -20.92 6.60 15.62
C SER A 462 -19.49 6.29 16.11
N PRO A 463 -18.77 7.30 16.67
CA PRO A 463 -17.54 7.04 17.38
C PRO A 463 -17.84 6.27 18.66
N VAL A 464 -17.33 5.04 18.75
CA VAL A 464 -17.43 4.21 19.94
C VAL A 464 -16.52 4.76 21.03
N MET A 465 -15.31 5.19 20.66
CA MET A 465 -14.35 5.75 21.60
C MET A 465 -13.44 6.78 20.92
N THR A 466 -13.22 7.89 21.60
CA THR A 466 -12.39 9.00 21.13
C THR A 466 -11.25 9.30 22.11
N ASP A 467 -10.22 10.03 21.68
CA ASP A 467 -9.07 10.40 22.52
C ASP A 467 -8.41 9.16 23.16
N ILE A 468 -8.20 8.12 22.35
CA ILE A 468 -7.70 6.82 22.82
C ILE A 468 -6.25 6.96 23.31
N SER A 469 -6.00 6.42 24.50
CA SER A 469 -4.67 6.25 25.08
C SER A 469 -4.50 4.82 25.54
N ILE A 470 -3.33 4.25 25.25
CA ILE A 470 -3.01 2.85 25.49
C ILE A 470 -1.71 2.78 26.27
N SER A 471 -1.70 1.96 27.32
CA SER A 471 -0.52 1.74 28.16
C SER A 471 -0.44 0.30 28.64
N PHE A 472 0.76 -0.09 29.05
CA PHE A 472 1.07 -1.39 29.61
C PHE A 472 1.74 -1.20 30.98
N SER A 473 1.40 -2.02 31.97
CA SER A 473 1.89 -1.84 33.34
C SER A 473 3.36 -2.26 33.55
N ASN A 474 3.79 -3.35 32.91
CA ASN A 474 5.08 -4.00 33.19
C ASN A 474 6.09 -3.95 32.03
N THR A 475 5.76 -3.26 30.93
CA THR A 475 6.63 -3.13 29.77
C THR A 475 6.52 -1.74 29.16
N ASP A 476 7.64 -1.21 28.68
CA ASP A 476 7.64 0.06 27.95
C ASP A 476 7.54 -0.23 26.47
N VAL A 477 6.64 0.47 25.80
CA VAL A 477 6.48 0.40 24.35
C VAL A 477 7.09 1.63 23.68
N ARG A 478 7.73 1.42 22.52
CA ARG A 478 8.39 2.46 21.75
C ARG A 478 8.28 2.23 20.26
N THR A 479 8.54 3.29 19.49
CA THR A 479 8.51 3.28 18.01
C THR A 479 7.22 2.65 17.48
N THR A 480 6.10 3.18 17.94
CA THR A 480 4.78 2.61 17.73
C THR A 480 4.05 3.27 16.56
N TYR A 481 3.27 2.49 15.80
CA TYR A 481 2.52 2.97 14.65
C TYR A 481 1.04 2.54 14.69
N PRO A 482 0.10 3.45 14.39
CA PRO A 482 0.33 4.89 14.17
C PRO A 482 0.85 5.60 15.44
N GLU A 483 1.65 6.67 15.28
CA GLU A 483 2.20 7.44 16.42
C GLU A 483 1.09 8.13 17.21
N LYS A 484 0.07 8.63 16.51
CA LYS A 484 -1.16 9.18 17.10
C LYS A 484 -2.30 8.20 16.85
N LEU A 485 -2.88 7.69 17.94
CA LEU A 485 -3.96 6.73 17.85
C LEU A 485 -5.23 7.37 17.25
N PRO A 486 -5.86 6.73 16.25
CA PRO A 486 -7.12 7.19 15.71
C PRO A 486 -8.27 6.88 16.69
N ASP A 487 -9.42 7.51 16.44
CA ASP A 487 -10.65 7.10 17.11
C ASP A 487 -11.14 5.74 16.64
N LEU A 488 -11.87 5.08 17.54
CA LEU A 488 -12.51 3.80 17.27
C LEU A 488 -13.98 4.02 16.93
N PHE A 489 -14.35 3.62 15.72
CA PHE A 489 -15.72 3.72 15.20
C PHE A 489 -16.41 2.36 15.18
N SER A 490 -17.74 2.37 15.18
CA SER A 490 -18.52 1.12 15.08
C SER A 490 -18.18 0.36 13.78
N GLY A 491 -17.96 -0.95 13.90
CA GLY A 491 -17.62 -1.82 12.75
C GLY A 491 -16.15 -1.78 12.32
N ASN A 492 -15.34 -0.90 12.91
CA ASN A 492 -13.90 -0.78 12.66
C ASN A 492 -13.07 -1.43 13.78
N GLN A 493 -11.82 -1.75 13.46
CA GLN A 493 -10.84 -2.29 14.40
C GLN A 493 -9.63 -1.33 14.47
N LEU A 494 -9.25 -0.94 15.67
CA LEU A 494 -7.96 -0.30 15.92
C LEU A 494 -6.90 -1.39 15.85
N VAL A 495 -5.79 -1.08 15.20
CA VAL A 495 -4.63 -1.93 15.32
C VAL A 495 -3.36 -1.10 15.41
N TRP A 496 -2.51 -1.49 16.36
CA TRP A 496 -1.37 -0.72 16.82
C TRP A 496 -0.15 -1.63 16.97
N VAL A 497 0.95 -1.24 16.35
CA VAL A 497 2.18 -2.05 16.31
C VAL A 497 3.33 -1.29 16.94
N GLY A 498 4.30 -1.99 17.51
CA GLY A 498 5.44 -1.31 18.12
C GLY A 498 6.49 -2.25 18.66
N LYS A 499 7.49 -1.68 19.34
CA LYS A 499 8.53 -2.41 20.06
C LYS A 499 8.26 -2.41 21.56
N TYR A 500 8.64 -3.48 22.26
CA TYR A 500 8.58 -3.58 23.72
C TYR A 500 9.92 -4.05 24.30
N ASN A 501 10.26 -3.59 25.50
CA ASN A 501 11.56 -3.89 26.12
C ASN A 501 11.53 -5.10 27.06
N LYS A 502 10.42 -5.36 27.76
CA LYS A 502 10.29 -6.43 28.77
C LYS A 502 9.18 -7.42 28.41
N ALA A 503 9.51 -8.69 28.49
CA ALA A 503 8.57 -9.81 28.33
C ALA A 503 7.83 -10.12 29.65
N GLY A 504 6.79 -10.93 29.54
CA GLY A 504 5.98 -11.44 30.64
C GLY A 504 4.62 -10.74 30.80
N LYS A 505 3.88 -11.20 31.81
CA LYS A 505 2.53 -10.73 32.10
C LYS A 505 2.47 -9.23 32.33
N SER A 506 1.55 -8.58 31.65
CA SER A 506 1.27 -7.16 31.74
C SER A 506 -0.22 -6.92 31.72
N THR A 507 -0.63 -5.74 32.17
CA THR A 507 -2.02 -5.29 32.04
C THR A 507 -2.06 -4.26 30.92
N LEU A 508 -2.81 -4.56 29.86
CA LEU A 508 -3.17 -3.62 28.81
C LEU A 508 -4.29 -2.73 29.34
N THR A 509 -4.03 -1.43 29.42
CA THR A 509 -5.02 -0.42 29.77
C THR A 509 -5.34 0.43 28.54
N ILE A 510 -6.59 0.33 28.06
CA ILE A 510 -7.14 1.19 27.01
C ILE A 510 -8.07 2.20 27.66
N SER A 511 -7.75 3.48 27.53
CA SER A 511 -8.59 4.59 28.03
C SER A 511 -9.02 5.49 26.88
N GLY A 512 -10.19 6.10 27.02
CA GLY A 512 -10.72 7.03 26.02
C GLY A 512 -12.08 7.56 26.43
N LYS A 513 -12.60 8.54 25.68
CA LYS A 513 -13.92 9.13 25.93
C LYS A 513 -15.00 8.40 25.14
N ILE A 514 -16.00 7.91 25.85
CA ILE A 514 -17.25 7.36 25.31
C ILE A 514 -18.38 8.31 25.70
N ALA A 515 -19.09 8.86 24.71
CA ALA A 515 -20.11 9.90 24.92
C ALA A 515 -19.61 11.07 25.82
N GLY A 516 -18.34 11.48 25.62
CA GLY A 516 -17.68 12.55 26.38
C GLY A 516 -17.20 12.18 27.79
N LYS A 517 -17.49 10.97 28.28
CA LYS A 517 -17.02 10.48 29.59
C LYS A 517 -15.79 9.60 29.42
N LEU A 518 -14.76 9.85 30.22
CA LEU A 518 -13.58 8.98 30.25
C LEU A 518 -13.97 7.60 30.77
N LYS A 519 -13.69 6.56 29.99
CA LYS A 519 -13.82 5.14 30.37
C LYS A 519 -12.47 4.45 30.18
N THR A 520 -12.23 3.42 30.98
CA THR A 520 -10.99 2.64 30.99
C THR A 520 -11.33 1.16 30.96
N PHE A 521 -10.61 0.40 30.14
CA PHE A 521 -10.74 -1.04 29.96
C PHE A 521 -9.38 -1.68 30.22
N ASN A 522 -9.37 -2.75 31.01
CA ASN A 522 -8.17 -3.48 31.34
C ASN A 522 -8.28 -4.90 30.80
N TYR A 523 -7.19 -5.37 30.20
CA TYR A 523 -7.05 -6.71 29.66
C TYR A 523 -5.74 -7.30 30.15
N ASP A 524 -5.77 -8.56 30.56
CA ASP A 524 -4.55 -9.29 30.86
C ASP A 524 -3.89 -9.70 29.55
N VAL A 525 -2.60 -9.39 29.40
CA VAL A 525 -1.81 -9.73 28.23
C VAL A 525 -0.48 -10.33 28.67
N ASP A 526 0.13 -11.14 27.80
CA ASP A 526 1.44 -11.71 28.04
C ASP A 526 2.34 -11.36 26.86
N PHE A 527 3.51 -10.79 27.13
CA PHE A 527 4.50 -10.51 26.10
C PHE A 527 5.50 -11.66 26.04
N ASP A 528 5.67 -12.23 24.85
CA ASP A 528 6.54 -13.37 24.58
C ASP A 528 7.95 -13.09 25.10
N SER A 529 8.49 -14.03 25.88
CA SER A 529 9.92 -14.04 26.14
C SER A 529 10.64 -14.59 24.91
N PHE A 530 11.94 -14.33 24.80
CA PHE A 530 12.76 -15.00 23.79
C PHE A 530 12.56 -16.53 23.88
N GLN A 531 12.44 -17.13 25.07
CA GLN A 531 12.26 -18.59 25.16
C GLN A 531 10.85 -19.08 24.82
N ASP A 532 9.85 -18.19 24.84
CA ASP A 532 8.43 -18.53 24.72
C ASP A 532 7.78 -17.95 23.45
N ASN A 533 8.58 -17.56 22.44
CA ASN A 533 8.04 -17.05 21.18
C ASN A 533 7.05 -18.05 20.58
N GLY A 534 5.83 -17.58 20.29
CA GLY A 534 4.91 -18.27 19.40
C GLY A 534 5.45 -18.36 17.96
N ASN A 535 4.60 -18.69 16.99
CA ASN A 535 4.95 -18.58 15.57
C ASN A 535 4.86 -17.12 15.10
N ASN A 536 5.29 -16.19 15.96
CA ASN A 536 4.95 -14.78 15.90
C ASN A 536 5.89 -13.89 15.06
N ASP A 537 6.77 -14.49 14.28
CA ASP A 537 7.92 -13.81 13.68
C ASP A 537 7.57 -12.74 12.64
N TYR A 538 6.48 -12.86 11.89
CA TYR A 538 5.99 -11.83 10.97
C TYR A 538 5.66 -10.47 11.64
N ILE A 539 5.46 -10.38 12.97
CA ILE A 539 5.14 -9.09 13.65
C ILE A 539 6.24 -8.06 13.37
N GLN A 540 7.49 -8.50 13.34
CA GLN A 540 8.62 -7.62 13.06
C GLN A 540 8.57 -7.05 11.63
N ASN A 541 8.18 -7.87 10.63
CA ASN A 541 8.09 -7.45 9.22
C ASN A 541 6.99 -6.42 9.06
N LEU A 542 5.92 -6.61 9.79
CA LEU A 542 4.82 -5.67 9.83
C LEU A 542 5.24 -4.34 10.47
N TRP A 543 5.86 -4.38 11.65
CA TRP A 543 6.39 -3.18 12.28
C TRP A 543 7.36 -2.45 11.34
N ALA A 544 8.25 -3.19 10.67
CA ALA A 544 9.22 -2.64 9.72
C ALA A 544 8.51 -1.97 8.53
N SER A 545 7.46 -2.59 8.00
CA SER A 545 6.63 -2.02 6.94
C SER A 545 6.00 -0.69 7.35
N ARG A 546 5.56 -0.56 8.61
CA ARG A 546 5.02 0.71 9.14
C ARG A 546 6.07 1.77 9.31
N ARG A 547 7.24 1.38 9.81
CA ARG A 547 8.38 2.30 9.94
C ARG A 547 8.82 2.81 8.58
N VAL A 548 8.92 1.93 7.57
CA VAL A 548 9.23 2.30 6.19
C VAL A 548 8.19 3.28 5.64
N GLY A 549 6.89 2.96 5.77
CA GLY A 549 5.81 3.87 5.35
C GLY A 549 5.90 5.24 6.03
N TYR A 550 6.13 5.26 7.34
CA TYR A 550 6.30 6.49 8.11
C TYR A 550 7.52 7.30 7.66
N LEU A 551 8.69 6.68 7.49
CA LEU A 551 9.92 7.35 7.07
C LEU A 551 9.78 7.96 5.68
N ILE A 552 9.11 7.24 4.78
CA ILE A 552 8.77 7.77 3.46
C ILE A 552 7.90 9.03 3.62
N ASP A 553 6.82 8.95 4.40
CA ASP A 553 5.94 10.11 4.65
C ASP A 553 6.70 11.30 5.26
N GLN A 554 7.63 11.06 6.19
CA GLN A 554 8.49 12.11 6.73
C GLN A 554 9.37 12.74 5.65
N ILE A 555 9.93 11.94 4.74
CA ILE A 555 10.74 12.45 3.61
C ILE A 555 9.90 13.31 2.66
N ASP A 556 8.66 12.94 2.33
CA ASP A 556 7.85 13.78 1.44
C ASP A 556 7.38 15.08 2.09
N LEU A 557 7.09 15.00 3.40
CA LEU A 557 6.62 16.14 4.18
C LEU A 557 7.77 17.08 4.54
N ASN A 558 8.93 16.58 4.89
CA ASN A 558 10.00 17.41 5.47
C ASN A 558 11.27 17.46 4.60
N GLY A 559 11.27 16.75 3.46
CA GLY A 559 12.42 16.62 2.58
C GLY A 559 13.35 15.47 2.96
N LYS A 560 14.33 15.20 2.10
CA LYS A 560 15.33 14.14 2.31
C LYS A 560 16.26 14.50 3.47
N GLN A 561 16.42 13.58 4.43
CA GLN A 561 17.42 13.65 5.50
C GLN A 561 18.29 12.38 5.44
N PRO A 562 19.63 12.47 5.57
CA PRO A 562 20.52 11.32 5.48
C PRO A 562 20.13 10.19 6.44
N GLU A 563 19.74 10.53 7.67
CA GLU A 563 19.37 9.57 8.70
C GLU A 563 18.13 8.75 8.31
N TRP A 564 17.13 9.38 7.69
CA TRP A 564 15.92 8.68 7.22
C TRP A 564 16.21 7.78 6.02
N ILE A 565 17.11 8.19 5.13
CA ILE A 565 17.52 7.40 3.97
C ILE A 565 18.31 6.17 4.43
N ASP A 566 19.29 6.36 5.32
CA ASP A 566 20.10 5.27 5.85
C ASP A 566 19.26 4.27 6.65
N GLU A 567 18.32 4.75 7.45
CA GLU A 567 17.38 3.88 8.16
C GLU A 567 16.47 3.11 7.19
N LEU A 568 15.95 3.76 6.13
CA LEU A 568 15.16 3.08 5.09
C LEU A 568 15.95 1.96 4.40
N VAL A 569 17.22 2.21 4.05
CA VAL A 569 18.09 1.20 3.44
C VAL A 569 18.39 0.07 4.42
N SER A 570 18.59 0.37 5.70
CA SER A 570 18.82 -0.64 6.75
C SER A 570 17.60 -1.54 6.92
N LEU A 571 16.42 -0.96 7.12
CA LEU A 571 15.15 -1.70 7.26
C LEU A 571 14.84 -2.52 6.01
N SER A 572 15.15 -1.97 4.83
CA SER A 572 15.00 -2.66 3.55
C SER A 572 15.81 -3.96 3.53
N LYS A 573 17.11 -3.90 3.89
CA LYS A 573 18.00 -5.06 3.90
C LYS A 573 17.66 -6.07 5.01
N GLU A 574 17.34 -5.58 6.21
CA GLU A 574 17.03 -6.43 7.36
C GLU A 574 15.75 -7.24 7.12
N PHE A 575 14.70 -6.60 6.61
CA PHE A 575 13.37 -7.21 6.48
C PHE A 575 12.96 -7.58 5.04
N GLY A 576 13.83 -7.35 4.04
CA GLY A 576 13.54 -7.65 2.64
C GLY A 576 12.51 -6.72 1.98
N ILE A 577 12.30 -5.52 2.53
CA ILE A 577 11.24 -4.60 2.10
C ILE A 577 11.77 -3.67 1.00
N LEU A 578 11.17 -3.65 -0.18
CA LEU A 578 11.59 -2.70 -1.23
C LEU A 578 11.18 -1.26 -0.88
N THR A 579 12.08 -0.31 -1.07
CA THR A 579 11.87 1.12 -0.79
C THR A 579 12.20 1.99 -2.02
N PRO A 580 11.88 3.29 -2.03
CA PRO A 580 12.34 4.20 -3.09
C PRO A 580 13.87 4.25 -3.29
N TYR A 581 14.65 3.82 -2.29
CA TYR A 581 16.12 3.85 -2.27
C TYR A 581 16.78 2.48 -2.46
N THR A 582 15.99 1.42 -2.65
CA THR A 582 16.48 0.04 -2.84
C THR A 582 15.87 -0.61 -4.07
N ALA A 583 16.57 -1.61 -4.60
CA ALA A 583 16.16 -2.36 -5.79
C ALA A 583 16.57 -3.83 -5.66
N TYR A 584 15.76 -4.71 -6.24
CA TYR A 584 16.07 -6.13 -6.39
C TYR A 584 16.77 -6.38 -7.73
N LEU A 585 17.90 -7.09 -7.71
CA LEU A 585 18.66 -7.44 -8.91
C LEU A 585 18.90 -8.95 -8.99
N ALA A 586 18.23 -9.63 -9.91
CA ALA A 586 18.51 -11.02 -10.27
C ALA A 586 19.58 -11.07 -11.37
N LYS A 587 20.62 -11.89 -11.17
CA LYS A 587 21.74 -12.09 -12.10
C LYS A 587 22.23 -13.53 -12.02
N GLU A 588 22.66 -14.11 -13.13
CA GLU A 588 23.41 -15.37 -13.12
C GLU A 588 24.78 -15.17 -12.42
N GLU A 589 25.18 -16.10 -11.55
CA GLU A 589 26.52 -16.04 -10.92
C GLU A 589 27.63 -16.27 -11.95
N MET A 590 28.64 -15.40 -11.92
CA MET A 590 29.85 -15.54 -12.73
C MET A 590 30.79 -16.57 -12.08
N PHE A 591 31.00 -17.72 -12.71
CA PHE A 591 32.25 -18.46 -12.52
C PHE A 591 33.39 -17.65 -13.16
N ALA A 592 34.27 -17.11 -12.33
CA ALA A 592 35.25 -16.10 -12.69
C ALA A 592 36.34 -16.60 -13.67
N ALA A 593 36.71 -15.73 -14.61
CA ALA A 593 38.11 -15.49 -14.93
C ALA A 593 38.31 -13.96 -14.97
N GLY A 594 39.28 -13.48 -14.20
CA GLY A 594 39.36 -12.13 -13.66
C GLY A 594 39.32 -10.96 -14.65
N ASN A 595 38.79 -9.84 -14.17
CA ASN A 595 39.46 -8.54 -14.14
C ASN A 595 38.56 -7.52 -13.43
N ASP A 596 39.16 -6.78 -12.51
CA ASP A 596 38.59 -5.60 -11.87
C ASP A 596 38.08 -4.61 -12.93
N VAL A 597 36.84 -4.13 -12.77
CA VAL A 597 36.34 -2.98 -13.52
C VAL A 597 36.24 -1.82 -12.55
N LEU A 598 37.21 -0.93 -12.68
CA LEU A 598 37.30 0.39 -12.07
C LEU A 598 36.02 1.19 -12.36
N ILE A 599 35.39 1.69 -11.29
CA ILE A 599 34.23 2.58 -11.36
C ILE A 599 34.74 4.00 -11.55
N ASP A 600 34.44 4.60 -12.70
CA ASP A 600 34.76 5.99 -13.04
C ASP A 600 33.88 6.96 -12.24
N GLN A 601 34.50 7.87 -11.50
CA GLN A 601 33.90 8.83 -10.54
C GLN A 601 33.21 10.03 -11.21
N SER A 602 33.02 10.02 -12.53
CA SER A 602 32.61 11.20 -13.31
C SER A 602 31.09 11.37 -13.54
N PHE A 603 30.24 10.46 -13.05
CA PHE A 603 28.80 10.46 -13.37
C PHE A 603 27.88 10.97 -12.23
N VAL A 604 28.45 11.36 -11.10
CA VAL A 604 27.71 11.81 -9.90
C VAL A 604 27.15 13.24 -10.04
N GLU A 605 27.59 14.02 -11.03
CA GLU A 605 27.16 15.42 -11.20
C GLU A 605 25.89 15.62 -12.04
N LEU A 606 25.40 14.61 -12.77
CA LEU A 606 24.23 14.73 -13.64
C LEU A 606 22.89 14.36 -12.97
N GLU A 607 22.93 13.84 -11.74
CA GLU A 607 21.76 13.38 -10.99
C GLU A 607 21.06 14.49 -10.18
N MET A 608 21.59 15.71 -10.18
CA MET A 608 21.06 16.84 -9.40
C MET A 608 19.91 17.63 -10.06
N LEU A 609 19.35 17.18 -11.18
CA LEU A 609 18.45 18.02 -12.00
C LEU A 609 17.08 17.43 -12.40
N SER A 610 16.54 16.43 -11.72
CA SER A 610 15.17 15.97 -12.02
C SER A 610 14.31 15.66 -10.79
N ASP A 611 13.97 16.70 -10.03
CA ASP A 611 12.83 16.68 -9.10
C ASP A 611 11.76 17.63 -9.65
N ASN A 612 10.69 17.09 -10.25
CA ASN A 612 9.36 17.70 -10.34
C ASN A 612 8.39 16.78 -11.10
N VAL A 613 7.49 16.09 -10.38
CA VAL A 613 6.33 15.41 -10.99
C VAL A 613 5.06 15.87 -10.28
N VAL A 614 4.17 16.54 -11.02
CA VAL A 614 2.82 16.99 -10.62
C VAL A 614 1.80 16.38 -11.60
N GLY A 615 0.61 15.99 -11.12
CA GLY A 615 -0.53 15.60 -11.98
C GLY A 615 -1.27 14.33 -11.56
N SER A 616 -2.10 13.80 -12.48
CA SER A 616 -3.04 12.68 -12.29
C SER A 616 -2.41 11.41 -11.72
N GLN A 617 -1.17 11.11 -12.11
CA GLN A 617 -0.42 10.01 -11.52
C GLN A 617 -0.26 10.28 -10.01
N ALA A 618 0.27 11.46 -9.58
CA ALA A 618 0.58 11.85 -8.18
C ALA A 618 -0.56 11.62 -7.17
N ASN A 619 -1.81 11.67 -7.61
CA ASN A 619 -2.99 11.47 -6.77
C ASN A 619 -3.38 10.01 -6.58
N THR A 620 -3.13 9.15 -7.58
CA THR A 620 -3.17 7.69 -7.39
C THR A 620 -2.05 7.26 -6.41
N LEU A 621 -0.89 7.93 -6.43
CA LEU A 621 0.27 7.65 -5.54
C LEU A 621 -0.11 7.78 -4.08
N ARG A 622 -0.73 8.91 -3.77
CA ARG A 622 -0.98 9.35 -2.40
C ARG A 622 -2.20 8.64 -1.82
N LYS A 623 -3.19 8.28 -2.64
CA LYS A 623 -4.30 7.38 -2.25
C LYS A 623 -3.79 6.01 -1.78
N GLN A 624 -2.73 5.48 -2.39
CA GLN A 624 -2.12 4.19 -2.03
C GLN A 624 -1.11 4.35 -0.88
N LYS A 625 -0.34 5.43 -0.86
CA LYS A 625 0.65 5.78 0.18
C LYS A 625 0.05 6.10 1.55
N LYS A 626 -1.09 6.79 1.57
CA LYS A 626 -1.83 7.09 2.81
C LYS A 626 -2.41 5.84 3.49
N GLN A 627 -2.60 4.76 2.72
CA GLN A 627 -3.03 3.48 3.26
C GLN A 627 -1.88 2.78 3.99
N LEU A 628 -0.63 2.88 3.49
CA LEU A 628 0.58 2.38 4.17
C LEU A 628 0.82 3.02 5.55
N SER A 629 0.56 4.32 5.74
CA SER A 629 0.79 5.00 7.04
C SER A 629 -0.35 4.85 8.06
N HIS A 630 -1.56 4.48 7.61
CA HIS A 630 -2.74 4.25 8.45
C HIS A 630 -3.19 2.80 8.49
N LEU A 631 -2.34 1.89 8.03
CA LEU A 631 -2.57 0.46 8.16
C LEU A 631 -2.94 0.18 9.65
N PRO A 632 -3.79 -0.80 9.91
CA PRO A 632 -3.94 -1.34 11.25
C PRO A 632 -3.66 -2.85 11.15
N THR A 633 -2.53 -3.39 11.62
CA THR A 633 -2.15 -4.77 11.25
C THR A 633 -1.85 -5.68 12.42
N VAL A 634 -2.47 -6.87 12.39
CA VAL A 634 -2.43 -8.17 13.10
C VAL A 634 -1.45 -9.26 12.55
N SER A 635 -1.71 -10.58 12.74
CA SER A 635 -0.72 -11.62 13.11
C SER A 635 -0.34 -12.85 12.22
N GLU A 636 0.49 -13.73 12.82
CA GLU A 636 1.03 -15.12 12.81
C GLU A 636 1.37 -15.90 11.53
N SER A 637 2.67 -16.25 11.32
CA SER A 637 3.17 -17.21 10.34
C SER A 637 3.65 -18.48 11.04
N THR A 638 2.73 -19.44 11.15
CA THR A 638 3.06 -20.84 11.47
C THR A 638 3.49 -21.60 10.21
N LYS A 639 4.72 -22.14 10.28
CA LYS A 639 5.28 -23.30 9.54
C LYS A 639 4.89 -23.46 8.07
N LEU A 640 5.83 -23.12 7.20
CA LEU A 640 6.03 -23.79 5.92
C LEU A 640 7.53 -24.13 5.81
N ASN A 641 7.87 -25.40 5.98
CA ASN A 641 9.07 -25.96 5.38
C ASN A 641 8.83 -25.94 3.86
N GLY A 642 9.48 -25.01 3.17
CA GLY A 642 9.61 -25.05 1.72
C GLY A 642 10.90 -25.75 1.33
N TYR A 643 11.01 -27.06 1.61
CA TYR A 643 11.76 -27.94 0.73
C TYR A 643 10.85 -28.14 -0.49
N VAL A 644 11.26 -27.63 -1.65
CA VAL A 644 10.69 -28.07 -2.92
C VAL A 644 11.81 -28.73 -3.68
N ASP A 645 11.94 -30.05 -3.52
CA ASP A 645 12.56 -30.89 -4.52
C ASP A 645 11.74 -30.74 -5.82
N PHE A 646 12.39 -30.27 -6.89
CA PHE A 646 11.91 -30.51 -8.24
C PHE A 646 12.80 -31.55 -8.89
N GLU A 647 12.15 -32.60 -9.37
CA GLU A 647 12.73 -33.43 -10.42
C GLU A 647 12.77 -32.60 -11.71
N ASP A 648 13.95 -32.50 -12.31
CA ASP A 648 14.09 -32.02 -13.67
C ASP A 648 13.32 -32.93 -14.65
N SER A 649 13.31 -32.59 -15.94
CA SER A 649 12.65 -33.38 -16.98
C SER A 649 13.14 -34.84 -17.13
N MET A 650 14.13 -35.29 -16.34
CA MET A 650 14.67 -36.64 -16.29
C MET A 650 14.53 -37.33 -14.91
N GLY A 651 13.87 -36.72 -13.93
CA GLY A 651 13.62 -37.37 -12.64
C GLY A 651 14.72 -37.16 -11.59
N ASN A 652 15.61 -36.17 -11.76
CA ASN A 652 16.64 -35.88 -10.76
C ASN A 652 16.33 -34.59 -9.98
N SER A 653 16.41 -34.64 -8.65
CA SER A 653 16.36 -33.45 -7.80
C SER A 653 17.51 -32.49 -8.12
N VAL A 654 17.18 -31.25 -8.47
CA VAL A 654 18.16 -30.16 -8.61
C VAL A 654 17.66 -28.92 -7.89
N ASP A 655 18.48 -28.39 -6.98
CA ASP A 655 18.17 -27.25 -6.10
C ASP A 655 19.12 -26.08 -6.42
N VAL A 656 18.60 -24.89 -6.71
CA VAL A 656 19.39 -23.64 -6.75
C VAL A 656 18.50 -22.42 -6.40
N ASN A 657 18.77 -21.80 -5.25
CA ASN A 657 18.29 -20.49 -4.82
C ASN A 657 19.52 -19.66 -4.42
N ASN A 658 19.59 -18.37 -4.77
CA ASN A 658 20.65 -17.46 -4.30
C ASN A 658 20.20 -16.53 -3.15
N ILE A 659 18.93 -16.58 -2.75
CA ILE A 659 18.34 -15.85 -1.62
C ILE A 659 17.22 -16.69 -1.08
N ARG A 660 17.17 -16.87 0.22
CA ARG A 660 16.08 -17.58 0.87
C ARG A 660 15.82 -16.99 2.24
N LYS A 661 14.57 -17.05 2.66
CA LYS A 661 14.19 -16.73 4.03
C LYS A 661 14.18 -18.02 4.82
N ILE A 662 15.03 -18.12 5.83
CA ILE A 662 15.04 -19.24 6.77
C ILE A 662 14.55 -18.65 8.08
N GLY A 663 13.46 -19.18 8.64
CA GLY A 663 12.77 -18.60 9.79
C GLY A 663 12.53 -17.08 9.65
N SER A 664 12.90 -16.31 10.67
CA SER A 664 12.80 -14.85 10.68
C SER A 664 13.87 -14.11 9.89
N LYS A 665 14.91 -14.79 9.40
CA LYS A 665 16.13 -14.18 8.85
C LYS A 665 16.19 -14.34 7.34
N THR A 666 16.70 -13.30 6.67
CA THR A 666 16.96 -13.33 5.23
C THR A 666 18.38 -13.82 4.99
N PHE A 667 18.58 -14.74 4.07
CA PHE A 667 19.90 -15.28 3.70
C PHE A 667 20.17 -15.03 2.22
N TYR A 668 21.41 -14.68 1.90
CA TYR A 668 21.92 -14.54 0.54
C TYR A 668 23.02 -15.57 0.32
N LEU A 669 23.05 -16.20 -0.84
CA LEU A 669 24.15 -17.06 -1.24
C LEU A 669 25.35 -16.18 -1.60
N HIS A 670 26.48 -16.41 -0.93
CA HIS A 670 27.73 -15.71 -1.14
C HIS A 670 28.86 -16.75 -1.26
N ASN A 671 29.44 -16.93 -2.45
CA ASN A 671 30.49 -17.93 -2.71
C ASN A 671 30.09 -19.37 -2.29
N LYS A 672 28.87 -19.80 -2.63
CA LYS A 672 28.28 -21.10 -2.24
C LYS A 672 27.99 -21.28 -0.74
N LEU A 673 28.14 -20.22 0.04
CA LEU A 673 27.83 -20.20 1.48
C LEU A 673 26.58 -19.34 1.70
N TRP A 674 25.59 -19.84 2.43
CA TRP A 674 24.38 -19.07 2.72
C TRP A 674 24.62 -18.12 3.88
N VAL A 675 24.67 -16.82 3.61
CA VAL A 675 25.01 -15.79 4.60
C VAL A 675 23.78 -14.99 4.98
N GLU A 676 23.51 -14.89 6.28
CA GLU A 676 22.44 -14.07 6.82
C GLU A 676 22.65 -12.58 6.51
N SER A 677 21.57 -11.87 6.16
CA SER A 677 21.56 -10.52 5.57
C SER A 677 22.22 -9.44 6.41
N THR A 678 22.27 -9.61 7.73
CA THR A 678 22.90 -8.67 8.67
C THR A 678 24.36 -9.00 9.01
N VAL A 679 24.95 -10.01 8.36
CA VAL A 679 26.36 -10.41 8.57
C VAL A 679 27.24 -9.71 7.54
N ASP A 680 28.19 -8.90 8.00
CA ASP A 680 29.14 -8.22 7.12
C ASP A 680 30.27 -9.18 6.66
N VAL A 681 30.87 -8.88 5.51
CA VAL A 681 31.96 -9.67 4.91
C VAL A 681 33.14 -9.89 5.89
N LYS A 682 33.43 -8.92 6.75
CA LYS A 682 34.47 -9.04 7.79
C LYS A 682 34.08 -10.00 8.91
N GLU A 683 32.80 -10.07 9.24
CA GLU A 683 32.27 -10.96 10.26
C GLU A 683 32.19 -12.40 9.76
N ILE A 684 31.97 -12.62 8.46
CA ILE A 684 32.08 -13.95 7.83
C ILE A 684 33.48 -14.54 8.10
N THR A 685 34.54 -13.76 7.85
CA THR A 685 35.92 -14.24 8.08
C THR A 685 36.26 -14.49 9.55
N SER A 686 35.48 -13.94 10.47
CA SER A 686 35.67 -14.07 11.92
C SER A 686 34.65 -15.02 12.55
N ALA A 687 33.83 -15.71 11.74
CA ALA A 687 32.75 -16.56 12.21
C ALA A 687 33.30 -17.77 12.99
N VAL A 688 32.56 -18.17 14.03
CA VAL A 688 32.86 -19.38 14.78
C VAL A 688 32.46 -20.59 13.93
N ASN A 689 33.46 -21.31 13.43
CA ASN A 689 33.25 -22.53 12.65
C ASN A 689 32.74 -23.66 13.56
N VAL A 690 31.62 -24.27 13.19
CA VAL A 690 30.99 -25.37 13.91
C VAL A 690 30.66 -26.46 12.92
N GLN A 691 31.23 -27.65 13.10
CA GLN A 691 30.84 -28.82 12.32
C GLN A 691 29.47 -29.33 12.80
N LYS A 692 28.52 -29.55 11.87
CA LYS A 692 27.20 -30.10 12.20
C LYS A 692 27.34 -31.46 12.88
N PHE A 693 26.43 -31.74 13.81
CA PHE A 693 26.44 -32.94 14.66
C PHE A 693 27.67 -33.13 15.57
N SER A 694 28.56 -32.14 15.68
CA SER A 694 29.63 -32.15 16.70
C SER A 694 29.07 -31.91 18.12
N GLU A 695 29.86 -32.20 19.15
CA GLU A 695 29.49 -31.86 20.55
C GLU A 695 29.22 -30.36 20.71
N GLN A 696 29.96 -29.51 19.98
CA GLN A 696 29.75 -28.07 19.95
C GLN A 696 28.44 -27.69 19.26
N TYR A 697 28.07 -28.35 18.17
CA TYR A 697 26.77 -28.17 17.51
C TYR A 697 25.62 -28.50 18.46
N PHE A 698 25.67 -29.65 19.16
CA PHE A 698 24.63 -30.02 20.11
C PHE A 698 24.59 -29.09 21.33
N LYS A 699 25.74 -28.58 21.79
CA LYS A 699 25.80 -27.53 22.82
C LYS A 699 25.15 -26.23 22.36
N ILE A 700 25.33 -25.83 21.10
CA ILE A 700 24.69 -24.63 20.55
C ILE A 700 23.18 -24.87 20.38
N SER A 701 22.79 -26.00 19.77
CA SER A 701 21.39 -26.41 19.58
C SER A 701 20.60 -26.53 20.88
N ALA A 702 21.21 -27.05 21.95
CA ALA A 702 20.57 -27.17 23.25
C ALA A 702 20.44 -25.84 24.01
N ASN A 703 21.24 -24.83 23.67
CA ASN A 703 21.30 -23.53 24.37
C ASN A 703 20.71 -22.36 23.57
N GLN A 704 20.06 -22.65 22.42
CA GLN A 704 19.39 -21.67 21.57
C GLN A 704 17.86 -21.88 21.56
N GLN A 705 17.10 -20.96 20.95
CA GLN A 705 15.65 -21.15 20.80
C GLN A 705 15.27 -22.25 19.81
N ALA A 706 14.07 -22.79 19.99
CA ALA A 706 13.45 -23.71 19.03
C ALA A 706 13.32 -23.12 17.62
N GLU A 707 13.04 -21.81 17.48
CA GLU A 707 12.96 -21.15 16.16
C GLU A 707 14.31 -21.13 15.42
N PHE A 708 15.43 -21.14 16.14
CA PHE A 708 16.78 -21.16 15.56
C PHE A 708 17.22 -22.57 15.16
N ASN A 709 16.50 -23.61 15.61
CA ASN A 709 16.72 -24.97 15.11
C ASN A 709 16.39 -25.07 13.62
N THR A 710 15.52 -24.20 13.08
CA THR A 710 15.26 -24.13 11.64
C THR A 710 16.53 -23.79 10.87
N TYR A 711 17.40 -22.91 11.39
CA TYR A 711 18.70 -22.62 10.77
C TYR A 711 19.65 -23.80 10.89
N LEU A 712 19.70 -24.45 12.05
CA LEU A 712 20.58 -25.59 12.28
C LEU A 712 20.17 -26.87 11.54
N SER A 713 18.90 -26.95 11.12
CA SER A 713 18.35 -28.06 10.33
C SER A 713 18.55 -27.90 8.82
N GLU A 714 19.08 -26.76 8.38
CA GLU A 714 19.42 -26.55 6.97
C GLU A 714 20.49 -27.53 6.54
N ASN A 715 20.35 -28.12 5.34
CA ASN A 715 21.33 -29.06 4.82
C ASN A 715 22.57 -28.35 4.24
N ASP A 716 22.45 -27.10 3.82
CA ASP A 716 23.57 -26.34 3.26
C ASP A 716 24.47 -25.74 4.35
N GLU A 717 25.67 -25.35 3.96
CA GLU A 717 26.53 -24.53 4.83
C GLU A 717 25.92 -23.13 4.97
N ILE A 718 25.75 -22.70 6.22
CA ILE A 718 25.14 -21.40 6.54
C ILE A 718 26.05 -20.59 7.47
N VAL A 719 26.06 -19.27 7.27
CA VAL A 719 26.60 -18.28 8.20
C VAL A 719 25.43 -17.49 8.77
N VAL A 720 25.24 -17.59 10.08
CA VAL A 720 24.09 -17.00 10.75
C VAL A 720 24.51 -16.36 12.07
N ARG A 721 23.96 -15.18 12.36
CA ARG A 721 24.10 -14.57 13.68
C ARG A 721 23.05 -15.11 14.65
N LEU A 722 23.52 -15.79 15.69
CA LEU A 722 22.69 -16.32 16.78
C LEU A 722 23.15 -15.69 18.09
N ASN A 723 22.22 -15.01 18.80
CA ASN A 723 22.49 -14.35 20.08
C ASN A 723 23.74 -13.44 20.04
N GLY A 724 23.86 -12.63 18.98
CA GLY A 724 24.96 -11.68 18.79
C GLY A 724 26.29 -12.28 18.28
N VAL A 725 26.42 -13.61 18.22
CA VAL A 725 27.62 -14.29 17.71
C VAL A 725 27.37 -14.82 16.30
N VAL A 726 28.33 -14.62 15.39
CA VAL A 726 28.26 -15.14 14.03
C VAL A 726 28.87 -16.54 13.99
N TYR A 727 28.07 -17.52 13.59
CA TYR A 727 28.49 -18.91 13.43
C TYR A 727 28.49 -19.28 11.95
N GLN A 728 29.46 -20.10 11.57
CA GLN A 728 29.48 -20.80 10.29
C GLN A 728 29.26 -22.28 10.56
N PHE A 729 28.13 -22.82 10.13
CA PHE A 729 27.80 -24.24 10.28
C PHE A 729 28.18 -24.99 9.01
N ASN A 730 29.21 -25.82 9.11
CA ASN A 730 29.72 -26.64 8.00
C ASN A 730 29.25 -28.09 8.15
N ASN A 731 29.04 -28.80 7.05
CA ASN A 731 28.60 -30.19 7.06
C ASN A 731 29.66 -31.17 7.59
#